data_AF-A0A957QN77-F1
#
_entry.id   AF-A0A957QN77-F1
#
_cell.length_a   1.000
_cell.length_b   1.000
_cell.length_c   1.000
_cell.angle_alpha   90.00
_cell.angle_beta   90.00
_cell.angle_gamma   90.00
#
_symmetry.space_group_name_H-M   'P 1'
#
loop_
_entity.id
_entity.type
_entity.pdbx_description
1 polymer ?
#
loop_
_entity_poly.entity_id
_entity_poly.type
_entity_poly.pdbx_seq_one_letter_code
_entity_poly.pdbx_strand_id
1 'polypeptide(L)'
;MKSASRSRFSLSARLVALLLPLTLGLLILATVLLQPQRQPAVAAAKGQLIAVEDIQQTDLEREAEAIVRQNDQVAPLLNGEASQFLAADRLAVSQLPAGMPDNCYLLACYHVTFYQLDRGETVEAIVDPETNSVISYWQNENSRPRATQHILPRAIAIASSDKEVVNLVGDPGSMSMMMVPMSTWLSDDACRDEWCVDLTFASPAGDGRIVHVTVNLEQGAVARIFYTRARPARQVNDANPPETENRYTDGCHEEFGWNVCWEMTAHDGLNFYDATFNDNLIFRSAKIAQVEVFYAAWPGGYRDEVGFNASVLAKFDTRITSLGDDSFEVRQMYTEEFNWPNCVCCYRYEQVMRFYADGRFDSRFISYGPGCDDLSSYRPFWRIDYALADDADNDVFIWSEDSADWEEVATETDVALFGDRSPAGSRLATVSDELTYVWAPEPTDPLGLDEGRLFVIQQREGEGDGPVEAGPADTFIPPLQWLDNEPVSGANGVLWVIPFLKTKKAEPWFCMPDPEPDYSPCESILAAHPVDTLTQPEPTPTATASPPPTDTPEPGAEVTVAPAGTPTPILIVGTEPEEIIGNAGCGACHEIGPLGESGKVGPNLSNIGNTAADRVPGMSAEDYLRQSILEPNAHVVPDCPNNPCPSGAMPDYSTRLSAEQVDTLVDFLLSMTLSDEELAATAAVTPLAETAVAEDVAVDDSGGGASPALLIPVAFAVLVVAAVIGLLVWRRKVVKEDPNQ
;
A
#
# COMPACT_ATOMS: atom_id res chain seq x y z
N MET A 1 87.82 38.48 -2.57
CA MET A 1 86.93 38.78 -1.43
C MET A 1 85.48 38.54 -1.84
N LYS A 2 84.69 37.99 -0.91
CA LYS A 2 83.24 37.73 -0.93
C LYS A 2 82.74 36.43 -1.60
N SER A 3 82.66 35.43 -0.72
CA SER A 3 81.76 34.28 -0.63
C SER A 3 80.41 34.39 -1.35
N ALA A 4 80.07 33.35 -2.10
CA ALA A 4 78.69 32.93 -2.36
C ALA A 4 78.62 31.39 -2.19
N SER A 5 78.19 30.94 -1.02
CA SER A 5 77.87 29.55 -0.73
C SER A 5 76.57 29.18 -1.43
N ARG A 6 76.65 28.44 -2.55
CA ARG A 6 75.51 27.72 -3.11
C ARG A 6 75.37 26.39 -2.37
N SER A 7 74.35 26.28 -1.52
CA SER A 7 73.90 25.01 -0.96
C SER A 7 73.48 24.08 -2.11
N ARG A 8 74.30 23.05 -2.37
CA ARG A 8 73.98 21.93 -3.25
C ARG A 8 73.02 21.01 -2.51
N PHE A 9 71.71 21.20 -2.66
CA PHE A 9 70.79 20.08 -2.43
C PHE A 9 71.17 18.98 -3.42
N SER A 10 71.62 17.83 -2.91
CA SER A 10 72.03 16.71 -3.76
C SER A 10 70.85 16.31 -4.65
N LEU A 11 71.13 15.96 -5.90
CA LEU A 11 70.14 15.52 -6.89
C LEU A 11 69.20 14.42 -6.32
N SER A 12 69.71 13.63 -5.38
CA SER A 12 68.98 12.60 -4.64
C SER A 12 67.85 13.14 -3.76
N ALA A 13 68.04 14.29 -3.11
CA ALA A 13 67.01 14.90 -2.25
C ALA A 13 65.85 15.50 -3.06
N ARG A 14 66.15 16.02 -4.26
CA ARG A 14 65.13 16.54 -5.19
C ARG A 14 64.33 15.42 -5.86
N LEU A 15 64.97 14.29 -6.16
CA LEU A 15 64.26 13.13 -6.72
C LEU A 15 63.31 12.50 -5.69
N VAL A 16 63.74 12.39 -4.42
CA VAL A 16 62.90 11.86 -3.33
C VAL A 16 61.72 12.80 -3.03
N ALA A 17 61.94 14.13 -3.05
CA ALA A 17 60.87 15.11 -2.84
C ALA A 17 59.80 15.12 -3.96
N LEU A 18 60.12 14.63 -5.16
CA LEU A 18 59.20 14.52 -6.30
C LEU A 18 58.53 13.15 -6.39
N LEU A 19 59.26 12.08 -6.05
CA LEU A 19 58.75 10.71 -6.14
C LEU A 19 57.82 10.36 -4.98
N LEU A 20 58.08 10.84 -3.76
CA LEU A 20 57.24 10.56 -2.59
C LEU A 20 55.77 10.97 -2.78
N PRO A 21 55.44 12.22 -3.20
CA PRO A 21 54.05 12.62 -3.40
C PRO A 21 53.42 11.92 -4.61
N LEU A 22 54.20 11.59 -5.64
CA LEU A 22 53.71 10.84 -6.79
C LEU A 22 53.35 9.39 -6.42
N THR A 23 54.20 8.72 -5.63
CA THR A 23 53.94 7.37 -5.13
C THR A 23 52.80 7.36 -4.13
N LEU A 24 52.68 8.38 -3.28
CA LEU A 24 51.56 8.51 -2.35
C LEU A 24 50.25 8.79 -3.10
N GLY A 25 50.28 9.65 -4.13
CA GLY A 25 49.14 9.91 -5.01
C GLY A 25 48.69 8.67 -5.77
N LEU A 26 49.63 7.86 -6.28
CA LEU A 26 49.33 6.58 -6.93
C LEU A 26 48.80 5.53 -5.95
N LEU A 27 49.28 5.50 -4.70
CA LEU A 27 48.75 4.60 -3.66
C LEU A 27 47.34 5.00 -3.23
N ILE A 28 47.06 6.30 -3.14
CA ILE A 28 45.72 6.83 -2.83
C ILE A 28 44.77 6.54 -4.00
N LEU A 29 45.21 6.78 -5.25
CA LEU A 29 44.40 6.48 -6.43
C LEU A 29 44.15 4.97 -6.57
N ALA A 30 45.15 4.13 -6.28
CA ALA A 30 44.99 2.69 -6.25
C ALA A 30 44.05 2.26 -5.12
N THR A 31 44.13 2.84 -3.91
CA THR A 31 43.18 2.51 -2.82
C THR A 31 41.76 3.00 -3.10
N VAL A 32 41.56 4.10 -3.82
CA VAL A 32 40.24 4.58 -4.27
C VAL A 32 39.68 3.70 -5.39
N LEU A 33 40.52 3.26 -6.34
CA LEU A 33 40.10 2.41 -7.47
C LEU A 33 39.99 0.92 -7.11
N LEU A 34 40.71 0.46 -6.07
CA LEU A 34 40.68 -0.92 -5.54
C LEU A 34 39.85 -1.04 -4.25
N GLN A 35 39.26 0.05 -3.75
CA GLN A 35 38.16 -0.10 -2.81
C GLN A 35 37.11 -0.95 -3.54
N PRO A 36 36.75 -2.14 -3.04
CA PRO A 36 35.59 -2.81 -3.58
C PRO A 36 34.47 -1.79 -3.47
N GLN A 37 33.87 -1.41 -4.60
CA GLN A 37 32.62 -0.66 -4.56
C GLN A 37 31.68 -1.54 -3.77
N ARG A 38 31.58 -1.30 -2.46
CA ARG A 38 30.54 -1.87 -1.64
C ARG A 38 29.29 -1.29 -2.25
N GLN A 39 28.58 -2.12 -3.02
CA GLN A 39 27.20 -1.87 -3.37
C GLN A 39 26.53 -1.38 -2.09
N PRO A 40 25.82 -0.23 -2.12
CA PRO A 40 25.07 0.19 -0.96
C PRO A 40 24.19 -0.98 -0.52
N ALA A 41 24.08 -1.21 0.80
CA ALA A 41 23.16 -2.23 1.29
C ALA A 41 21.77 -1.87 0.77
N VAL A 42 21.16 -2.77 0.01
CA VAL A 42 19.81 -2.60 -0.53
C VAL A 42 18.85 -3.14 0.52
N ALA A 43 17.67 -2.52 0.66
CA ALA A 43 16.58 -3.11 1.44
C ALA A 43 16.40 -4.54 0.94
N ALA A 44 16.46 -5.48 1.87
CA ALA A 44 16.65 -6.86 1.52
C ALA A 44 15.29 -7.50 1.26
N ALA A 45 15.22 -8.18 0.13
CA ALA A 45 14.22 -9.19 -0.11
C ALA A 45 14.41 -10.32 0.94
N LYS A 46 13.64 -10.29 2.05
CA LYS A 46 13.53 -11.44 2.96
C LYS A 46 12.35 -12.32 2.54
N GLY A 47 12.64 -13.54 2.12
CA GLY A 47 11.64 -14.59 1.99
C GLY A 47 11.61 -15.48 3.23
N GLN A 48 10.41 -15.80 3.72
CA GLN A 48 10.21 -16.99 4.53
C GLN A 48 10.15 -18.17 3.55
N LEU A 49 11.02 -19.17 3.71
CA LEU A 49 10.90 -20.42 2.96
C LEU A 49 9.59 -21.10 3.36
N ILE A 50 8.57 -20.97 2.51
CA ILE A 50 7.46 -21.91 2.48
C ILE A 50 7.91 -22.98 1.50
N ALA A 51 8.49 -24.06 2.02
CA ALA A 51 8.79 -25.21 1.19
C ALA A 51 7.45 -25.82 0.75
N VAL A 52 7.23 -25.93 -0.56
CA VAL A 52 5.99 -26.47 -1.12
C VAL A 52 5.73 -27.89 -0.58
N GLU A 53 6.80 -28.66 -0.37
CA GLU A 53 6.74 -30.00 0.23
C GLU A 53 6.22 -30.04 1.69
N ASP A 54 6.32 -28.93 2.43
CA ASP A 54 5.88 -28.84 3.81
C ASP A 54 4.40 -28.41 3.93
N ILE A 55 3.77 -28.01 2.81
CA ILE A 55 2.36 -27.66 2.77
C ILE A 55 1.54 -28.93 2.90
N GLN A 56 0.89 -29.08 4.05
CA GLN A 56 -0.03 -30.18 4.31
C GLN A 56 -1.30 -29.63 4.95
N GLN A 57 -2.44 -30.15 4.50
CA GLN A 57 -3.68 -29.98 5.25
C GLN A 57 -3.53 -30.58 6.64
N THR A 58 -4.00 -29.83 7.62
CA THR A 58 -4.21 -30.31 8.98
C THR A 58 -5.23 -31.45 9.00
N ASP A 59 -5.22 -32.26 10.07
CA ASP A 59 -6.23 -33.31 10.26
C ASP A 59 -7.66 -32.75 10.18
N LEU A 60 -7.84 -31.57 10.75
CA LEU A 60 -9.09 -30.83 10.78
C LEU A 60 -9.52 -30.35 9.39
N GLU A 61 -8.62 -29.74 8.60
CA GLU A 61 -8.94 -29.35 7.22
C GLU A 61 -9.35 -30.55 6.38
N ARG A 62 -8.65 -31.70 6.54
CA ARG A 62 -9.01 -32.94 5.85
C ARG A 62 -10.39 -33.46 6.25
N GLU A 63 -10.73 -33.38 7.53
CA GLU A 63 -12.03 -33.78 8.05
C GLU A 63 -13.15 -32.86 7.53
N ALA A 64 -12.96 -31.54 7.62
CA ALA A 64 -13.89 -30.55 7.12
C ALA A 64 -14.10 -30.67 5.60
N GLU A 65 -13.03 -30.80 4.82
CA GLU A 65 -13.11 -31.05 3.37
C GLU A 65 -13.88 -32.34 3.07
N ALA A 66 -13.60 -33.42 3.81
CA ALA A 66 -14.26 -34.71 3.62
C ALA A 66 -15.76 -34.63 3.88
N ILE A 67 -16.20 -33.87 4.89
CA ILE A 67 -17.63 -33.63 5.19
C ILE A 67 -18.31 -32.97 4.00
N VAL A 68 -17.73 -31.92 3.42
CA VAL A 68 -18.32 -31.23 2.28
C VAL A 68 -18.35 -32.14 1.05
N ARG A 69 -17.25 -32.83 0.73
CA ARG A 69 -17.16 -33.71 -0.45
C ARG A 69 -18.05 -34.95 -0.36
N GLN A 70 -18.44 -35.37 0.84
CA GLN A 70 -19.34 -36.52 1.05
C GLN A 70 -20.81 -36.11 1.16
N ASN A 71 -21.10 -34.81 1.25
CA ASN A 71 -22.47 -34.33 1.34
C ASN A 71 -23.20 -34.48 0.00
N ASP A 72 -24.35 -35.18 -0.01
CA ASP A 72 -25.12 -35.45 -1.23
C ASP A 72 -25.59 -34.18 -1.98
N GLN A 73 -25.72 -33.05 -1.29
CA GLN A 73 -26.15 -31.78 -1.88
C GLN A 73 -24.98 -30.95 -2.42
N VAL A 74 -23.82 -30.97 -1.74
CA VAL A 74 -22.67 -30.14 -2.11
C VAL A 74 -21.71 -30.87 -3.05
N ALA A 75 -21.54 -32.20 -2.90
CA ALA A 75 -20.65 -32.99 -3.75
C ALA A 75 -20.89 -32.80 -5.26
N PRO A 76 -22.15 -32.68 -5.76
CA PRO A 76 -22.42 -32.38 -7.16
C PRO A 76 -21.84 -31.05 -7.66
N LEU A 77 -21.63 -30.07 -6.78
CA LEU A 77 -21.06 -28.75 -7.07
C LEU A 77 -19.52 -28.77 -7.13
N LEU A 78 -18.89 -29.82 -6.60
CA LEU A 78 -17.44 -29.98 -6.50
C LEU A 78 -16.85 -31.00 -7.50
N ASN A 79 -17.57 -31.29 -8.58
CA ASN A 79 -17.20 -32.36 -9.50
C ASN A 79 -16.02 -32.00 -10.41
N GLY A 80 -14.95 -32.81 -10.39
CA GLY A 80 -13.84 -32.75 -11.35
C GLY A 80 -12.54 -32.19 -10.78
N GLU A 81 -11.47 -32.26 -11.58
CA GLU A 81 -10.13 -31.76 -11.21
C GLU A 81 -10.06 -30.22 -11.14
N ALA A 82 -11.12 -29.52 -11.56
CA ALA A 82 -11.22 -28.07 -11.49
C ALA A 82 -11.54 -27.56 -10.06
N SER A 83 -12.10 -28.41 -9.20
CA SER A 83 -12.41 -28.04 -7.81
C SER A 83 -11.16 -28.05 -6.93
N GLN A 84 -10.74 -26.87 -6.47
CA GLN A 84 -9.61 -26.69 -5.56
C GLN A 84 -10.13 -26.42 -4.15
N PHE A 85 -9.68 -27.19 -3.17
CA PHE A 85 -9.87 -26.84 -1.76
C PHE A 85 -8.96 -25.66 -1.43
N LEU A 86 -9.51 -24.62 -0.78
CA LEU A 86 -8.75 -23.44 -0.40
C LEU A 86 -8.49 -23.38 1.09
N ALA A 87 -9.51 -23.58 1.93
CA ALA A 87 -9.37 -23.46 3.38
C ALA A 87 -10.51 -24.15 4.14
N ALA A 88 -10.25 -24.44 5.42
CA ALA A 88 -11.27 -24.67 6.43
C ALA A 88 -10.92 -23.81 7.66
N ASP A 89 -11.60 -22.68 7.78
CA ASP A 89 -11.34 -21.65 8.79
C ASP A 89 -12.33 -21.75 9.93
N ARG A 90 -11.85 -21.66 11.17
CA ARG A 90 -12.75 -21.62 12.33
C ARG A 90 -13.54 -20.32 12.27
N LEU A 91 -14.86 -20.40 12.40
CA LEU A 91 -15.70 -19.20 12.48
C LEU A 91 -15.57 -18.56 13.86
N ALA A 92 -15.39 -17.24 13.85
CA ALA A 92 -15.54 -16.44 15.06
C ALA A 92 -17.02 -16.52 15.51
N VAL A 93 -17.27 -16.62 16.82
CA VAL A 93 -18.65 -16.62 17.36
C VAL A 93 -19.40 -15.38 16.88
N SER A 94 -18.70 -14.26 16.85
CA SER A 94 -19.21 -12.96 16.42
C SER A 94 -19.53 -12.86 14.92
N GLN A 95 -19.15 -13.85 14.10
CA GLN A 95 -19.47 -13.95 12.67
C GLN A 95 -20.50 -15.03 12.36
N LEU A 96 -21.03 -15.73 13.39
CA LEU A 96 -22.02 -16.78 13.17
C LEU A 96 -23.37 -16.17 12.81
N PRO A 97 -24.00 -16.64 11.71
CA PRO A 97 -25.37 -16.28 11.39
C PRO A 97 -26.35 -16.62 12.52
N ALA A 98 -27.48 -15.92 12.55
CA ALA A 98 -28.52 -16.16 13.53
C ALA A 98 -29.12 -17.57 13.38
N GLY A 99 -29.38 -18.24 14.51
CA GLY A 99 -30.01 -19.56 14.50
C GLY A 99 -29.07 -20.73 14.18
N MET A 100 -27.75 -20.50 14.22
CA MET A 100 -26.75 -21.56 14.17
C MET A 100 -26.90 -22.57 15.33
N PRO A 101 -26.49 -23.84 15.14
CA PRO A 101 -26.46 -24.83 16.21
C PRO A 101 -25.63 -24.38 17.43
N ASP A 102 -26.07 -24.73 18.65
CA ASP A 102 -25.41 -24.35 19.91
C ASP A 102 -23.90 -24.66 19.95
N ASN A 103 -23.47 -25.74 19.31
CA ASN A 103 -22.07 -26.13 19.26
C ASN A 103 -21.20 -25.22 18.38
N CYS A 104 -21.78 -24.52 17.39
CA CYS A 104 -21.04 -23.50 16.65
C CYS A 104 -20.57 -22.37 17.58
N TYR A 105 -21.40 -21.98 18.57
CA TYR A 105 -21.02 -21.00 19.60
C TYR A 105 -19.97 -21.53 20.59
N LEU A 106 -19.73 -22.84 20.60
CA LEU A 106 -18.62 -23.48 21.31
C LEU A 106 -17.37 -23.62 20.45
N LEU A 107 -17.31 -22.89 19.33
CA LEU A 107 -16.16 -22.82 18.43
C LEU A 107 -15.90 -24.14 17.66
N ALA A 108 -16.95 -24.94 17.46
CA ALA A 108 -16.87 -26.21 16.76
C ALA A 108 -17.06 -26.10 15.24
N CYS A 109 -17.58 -24.98 14.73
CA CYS A 109 -17.95 -24.86 13.31
C CYS A 109 -16.88 -24.16 12.46
N TYR A 110 -16.77 -24.62 11.22
CA TYR A 110 -15.74 -24.21 10.25
C TYR A 110 -16.37 -23.72 8.95
N HIS A 111 -15.86 -22.62 8.42
CA HIS A 111 -16.12 -22.14 7.08
C HIS A 111 -15.16 -22.82 6.10
N VAL A 112 -15.69 -23.53 5.11
CA VAL A 112 -14.92 -24.30 4.13
C VAL A 112 -15.11 -23.70 2.76
N THR A 113 -14.01 -23.30 2.12
CA THR A 113 -14.03 -22.64 0.81
C THR A 113 -13.38 -23.54 -0.24
N PHE A 114 -14.08 -23.77 -1.35
CA PHE A 114 -13.55 -24.37 -2.58
C PHE A 114 -13.63 -23.35 -3.71
N TYR A 115 -12.69 -23.41 -4.65
CA TYR A 115 -12.76 -22.67 -5.91
C TYR A 115 -13.01 -23.62 -7.09
N GLN A 116 -13.87 -23.21 -8.01
CA GLN A 116 -14.21 -23.96 -9.23
C GLN A 116 -13.57 -23.28 -10.43
N LEU A 117 -12.39 -23.75 -10.84
CA LEU A 117 -11.57 -23.08 -11.85
C LEU A 117 -12.23 -23.01 -13.24
N ASP A 118 -13.15 -23.92 -13.55
CA ASP A 118 -13.86 -23.97 -14.83
C ASP A 118 -15.09 -23.06 -14.87
N ARG A 119 -15.55 -22.60 -13.70
CA ARG A 119 -16.74 -21.75 -13.54
C ARG A 119 -16.42 -20.35 -13.02
N GLY A 120 -15.22 -20.14 -12.45
CA GLY A 120 -14.79 -18.85 -11.91
C GLY A 120 -15.61 -18.43 -10.70
N GLU A 121 -15.85 -19.36 -9.77
CA GLU A 121 -16.70 -19.14 -8.58
C GLU A 121 -16.19 -19.91 -7.37
N THR A 122 -16.62 -19.51 -6.17
CA THR A 122 -16.47 -20.32 -4.96
C THR A 122 -17.69 -21.19 -4.68
N VAL A 123 -17.43 -22.36 -4.08
CA VAL A 123 -18.43 -23.16 -3.38
C VAL A 123 -18.03 -23.16 -1.91
N GLU A 124 -18.91 -22.67 -1.06
CA GLU A 124 -18.64 -22.42 0.35
C GLU A 124 -19.62 -23.21 1.21
N ALA A 125 -19.17 -23.62 2.40
CA ALA A 125 -20.00 -24.35 3.34
C ALA A 125 -19.60 -24.08 4.79
N ILE A 126 -20.58 -24.06 5.68
CA ILE A 126 -20.34 -24.14 7.12
C ILE A 126 -20.51 -25.60 7.54
N VAL A 127 -19.49 -26.16 8.17
CA VAL A 127 -19.49 -27.55 8.63
C VAL A 127 -19.28 -27.64 10.13
N ASP A 128 -19.81 -28.72 10.68
CA ASP A 128 -19.57 -29.15 12.05
C ASP A 128 -18.87 -30.51 12.02
N PRO A 129 -17.55 -30.55 12.26
CA PRO A 129 -16.78 -31.78 12.33
C PRO A 129 -17.24 -32.73 13.44
N GLU A 130 -17.76 -32.23 14.57
CA GLU A 130 -18.17 -33.09 15.68
C GLU A 130 -19.38 -33.96 15.34
N THR A 131 -20.30 -33.42 14.55
CA THR A 131 -21.50 -34.14 14.07
C THR A 131 -21.35 -34.69 12.66
N ASN A 132 -20.22 -34.43 11.99
CA ASN A 132 -19.95 -34.80 10.60
C ASN A 132 -21.07 -34.30 9.67
N SER A 133 -21.42 -33.02 9.76
CA SER A 133 -22.55 -32.42 9.04
C SER A 133 -22.19 -31.11 8.35
N VAL A 134 -22.88 -30.85 7.23
CA VAL A 134 -22.91 -29.53 6.57
C VAL A 134 -24.13 -28.78 7.13
N ILE A 135 -23.89 -27.63 7.72
CA ILE A 135 -24.91 -26.76 8.34
C ILE A 135 -25.57 -25.87 7.27
N SER A 136 -24.76 -25.22 6.45
CA SER A 136 -25.19 -24.39 5.32
C SER A 136 -24.16 -24.45 4.18
N TYR A 137 -24.57 -24.11 2.96
CA TYR A 137 -23.69 -24.01 1.80
C TYR A 137 -24.25 -23.04 0.74
N TRP A 138 -23.37 -22.44 -0.05
CA TRP A 138 -23.72 -21.52 -1.14
C TRP A 138 -22.67 -21.52 -2.26
N GLN A 139 -22.99 -20.86 -3.37
CA GLN A 139 -22.08 -20.56 -4.48
C GLN A 139 -21.93 -19.05 -4.59
N ASN A 140 -20.73 -18.56 -4.89
CA ASN A 140 -20.49 -17.15 -5.12
C ASN A 140 -19.69 -16.96 -6.43
N GLU A 141 -20.43 -16.58 -7.49
CA GLU A 141 -19.90 -16.37 -8.85
C GLU A 141 -18.95 -15.16 -8.94
N ASN A 142 -19.06 -14.22 -8.00
CA ASN A 142 -18.24 -13.02 -7.96
C ASN A 142 -16.98 -13.17 -7.11
N SER A 143 -16.79 -14.31 -6.44
CA SER A 143 -15.67 -14.49 -5.52
C SER A 143 -14.34 -14.76 -6.23
N ARG A 144 -13.29 -14.06 -5.84
CA ARG A 144 -11.87 -14.20 -6.22
C ARG A 144 -11.07 -14.33 -4.92
N PRO A 145 -11.16 -15.50 -4.27
CA PRO A 145 -10.84 -15.67 -2.88
C PRO A 145 -9.34 -15.48 -2.61
N ARG A 146 -8.98 -15.50 -1.33
CA ARG A 146 -7.59 -15.43 -0.91
C ARG A 146 -6.74 -16.54 -1.54
N ALA A 147 -5.48 -16.23 -1.80
CA ALA A 147 -4.52 -17.25 -2.20
C ALA A 147 -4.02 -17.98 -0.94
N THR A 148 -4.39 -19.25 -0.78
CA THR A 148 -3.93 -20.04 0.37
C THR A 148 -2.68 -20.84 0.04
N GLN A 149 -2.02 -21.36 1.05
CA GLN A 149 -0.94 -22.33 0.84
C GLN A 149 -1.40 -23.53 -0.02
N HIS A 150 -2.68 -23.90 -0.01
CA HIS A 150 -3.20 -25.06 -0.74
C HIS A 150 -3.26 -24.83 -2.26
N ILE A 151 -3.36 -23.58 -2.73
CA ILE A 151 -3.33 -23.28 -4.18
C ILE A 151 -1.90 -23.15 -4.72
N LEU A 152 -0.93 -22.93 -3.84
CA LEU A 152 0.46 -22.66 -4.20
C LEU A 152 1.13 -23.74 -5.07
N PRO A 153 0.96 -25.06 -4.81
CA PRO A 153 1.54 -26.09 -5.68
C PRO A 153 1.06 -25.98 -7.14
N ARG A 154 -0.20 -25.57 -7.34
CA ARG A 154 -0.76 -25.35 -8.69
C ARG A 154 -0.17 -24.12 -9.35
N ALA A 155 -0.11 -23.00 -8.64
CA ALA A 155 0.47 -21.76 -9.14
C ALA A 155 1.95 -21.96 -9.56
N ILE A 156 2.73 -22.65 -8.72
CA ILE A 156 4.12 -23.01 -9.02
C ILE A 156 4.21 -23.95 -10.22
N ALA A 157 3.34 -24.95 -10.35
CA ALA A 157 3.35 -25.85 -11.50
C ALA A 157 3.11 -25.10 -12.83
N ILE A 158 2.20 -24.11 -12.83
CA ILE A 158 1.95 -23.23 -13.98
C ILE A 158 3.21 -22.40 -14.28
N ALA A 159 3.76 -21.72 -13.27
CA ALA A 159 4.96 -20.89 -13.41
C ALA A 159 6.18 -21.69 -13.89
N SER A 160 6.41 -22.89 -13.36
CA SER A 160 7.50 -23.79 -13.76
C SER A 160 7.32 -24.37 -15.17
N SER A 161 6.11 -24.30 -15.75
CA SER A 161 5.85 -24.70 -17.13
C SER A 161 6.11 -23.57 -18.14
N ASP A 162 6.18 -22.33 -17.66
CA ASP A 162 6.44 -21.15 -18.47
C ASP A 162 7.94 -20.96 -18.72
N LYS A 163 8.32 -20.86 -19.99
CA LYS A 163 9.74 -20.76 -20.37
C LYS A 163 10.36 -19.43 -20.00
N GLU A 164 9.59 -18.34 -20.03
CA GLU A 164 10.09 -17.02 -19.65
C GLU A 164 10.37 -16.98 -18.16
N VAL A 165 9.44 -17.48 -17.34
CA VAL A 165 9.66 -17.64 -15.90
C VAL A 165 10.88 -18.50 -15.62
N VAL A 166 10.98 -19.68 -16.22
CA VAL A 166 12.12 -20.59 -15.96
C VAL A 166 13.45 -19.97 -16.38
N ASN A 167 13.49 -19.24 -17.49
CA ASN A 167 14.70 -18.52 -17.91
C ASN A 167 15.04 -17.37 -16.96
N LEU A 168 14.02 -16.73 -16.37
CA LEU A 168 14.19 -15.57 -15.50
C LEU A 168 14.63 -15.97 -14.09
N VAL A 169 13.88 -16.86 -13.44
CA VAL A 169 14.03 -17.17 -12.01
C VAL A 169 14.57 -18.59 -11.76
N GLY A 170 14.69 -19.44 -12.78
CA GLY A 170 15.17 -20.82 -12.63
C GLY A 170 14.03 -21.79 -12.36
N ASP A 171 14.10 -22.57 -11.27
CA ASP A 171 12.99 -23.42 -10.84
C ASP A 171 12.21 -22.70 -9.73
N PRO A 172 11.00 -22.15 -10.02
CA PRO A 172 10.17 -21.46 -9.04
C PRO A 172 9.92 -22.25 -7.77
N GLY A 173 9.79 -23.58 -7.87
CA GLY A 173 9.54 -24.46 -6.71
C GLY A 173 10.73 -24.59 -5.77
N SER A 174 11.93 -24.24 -6.22
CA SER A 174 13.17 -24.30 -5.42
C SER A 174 13.58 -22.96 -4.82
N MET A 175 12.90 -21.88 -5.18
CA MET A 175 13.22 -20.53 -4.71
C MET A 175 12.51 -20.20 -3.40
N SER A 176 13.19 -19.45 -2.54
CA SER A 176 12.55 -18.80 -1.42
C SER A 176 11.59 -17.74 -1.94
N MET A 177 10.28 -17.96 -1.76
CA MET A 177 9.29 -16.92 -2.00
C MET A 177 9.43 -15.80 -0.99
N MET A 178 9.14 -14.61 -1.48
CA MET A 178 9.28 -13.35 -0.77
C MET A 178 8.07 -13.00 0.07
N MET A 179 6.89 -13.36 -0.43
CA MET A 179 5.62 -13.22 0.25
C MET A 179 4.93 -14.58 0.32
N VAL A 180 3.97 -14.72 1.23
CA VAL A 180 2.94 -15.75 1.09
C VAL A 180 2.24 -15.55 -0.27
N PRO A 181 1.68 -16.60 -0.89
CA PRO A 181 0.87 -16.40 -2.08
C PRO A 181 -0.25 -15.42 -1.76
N MET A 182 -0.44 -14.40 -2.61
CA MET A 182 -1.49 -13.40 -2.43
C MET A 182 -2.43 -13.37 -3.63
N SER A 183 -3.71 -13.15 -3.36
CA SER A 183 -4.68 -12.84 -4.43
C SER A 183 -4.29 -11.50 -5.03
N THR A 184 -4.09 -11.47 -6.33
CA THR A 184 -3.71 -10.26 -7.06
C THR A 184 -4.70 -10.00 -8.19
N TRP A 185 -4.78 -8.74 -8.59
CA TRP A 185 -5.53 -8.33 -9.75
C TRP A 185 -4.72 -7.39 -10.60
N LEU A 186 -5.05 -7.37 -11.88
CA LEU A 186 -4.49 -6.43 -12.85
C LEU A 186 -5.65 -5.70 -13.52
N SER A 187 -5.46 -4.43 -13.81
CA SER A 187 -6.47 -3.59 -14.49
C SER A 187 -6.68 -3.95 -15.96
N ASP A 188 -5.81 -4.79 -16.54
CA ASP A 188 -5.96 -5.31 -17.88
C ASP A 188 -6.69 -6.65 -17.90
N ASP A 189 -7.09 -7.09 -19.10
CA ASP A 189 -7.91 -8.29 -19.28
C ASP A 189 -7.21 -9.60 -18.89
N ALA A 190 -5.96 -9.57 -18.41
CA ALA A 190 -5.22 -10.76 -17.99
C ALA A 190 -5.62 -11.26 -16.59
N CYS A 191 -6.05 -10.36 -15.69
CA CYS A 191 -6.42 -10.65 -14.30
C CYS A 191 -7.43 -9.64 -13.72
N ARG A 192 -8.26 -9.03 -14.58
CA ARG A 192 -9.31 -8.10 -14.15
C ARG A 192 -10.51 -8.85 -13.56
N ASP A 193 -11.02 -9.81 -14.33
CA ASP A 193 -12.20 -10.60 -14.00
C ASP A 193 -11.87 -12.00 -13.48
N GLU A 194 -10.71 -12.56 -13.83
CA GLU A 194 -10.32 -13.94 -13.49
C GLU A 194 -9.43 -13.99 -12.25
N TRP A 195 -9.42 -15.13 -11.55
CA TRP A 195 -8.63 -15.29 -10.33
C TRP A 195 -7.14 -15.47 -10.62
N CYS A 196 -6.33 -14.54 -10.10
CA CYS A 196 -4.88 -14.57 -10.22
C CYS A 196 -4.19 -14.56 -8.86
N VAL A 197 -3.03 -15.24 -8.83
CA VAL A 197 -2.15 -15.31 -7.67
C VAL A 197 -0.79 -14.78 -8.06
N ASP A 198 -0.23 -13.92 -7.21
CA ASP A 198 1.14 -13.43 -7.40
C ASP A 198 2.16 -14.34 -6.72
N LEU A 199 3.21 -14.70 -7.46
CA LEU A 199 4.38 -15.39 -6.94
C LEU A 199 5.55 -14.41 -6.94
N THR A 200 6.09 -14.16 -5.76
CA THR A 200 7.04 -13.08 -5.54
C THR A 200 8.42 -13.64 -5.19
N PHE A 201 9.45 -13.21 -5.93
CA PHE A 201 10.82 -13.72 -5.80
C PHE A 201 11.84 -12.58 -5.70
N ALA A 202 12.95 -12.82 -5.01
CA ALA A 202 14.08 -11.89 -5.09
C ALA A 202 14.65 -11.88 -6.52
N SER A 203 14.99 -10.70 -7.03
CA SER A 203 15.67 -10.55 -8.32
C SER A 203 16.97 -11.38 -8.35
N PRO A 204 17.13 -12.29 -9.33
CA PRO A 204 18.34 -13.12 -9.46
C PRO A 204 19.62 -12.31 -9.71
N ALA A 205 19.49 -11.05 -10.14
CA ALA A 205 20.60 -10.12 -10.32
C ALA A 205 21.19 -9.62 -8.98
N GLY A 206 20.49 -9.82 -7.86
CA GLY A 206 20.93 -9.35 -6.54
C GLY A 206 20.92 -7.83 -6.40
N ASP A 207 20.15 -7.15 -7.24
CA ASP A 207 19.98 -5.69 -7.25
C ASP A 207 18.93 -5.18 -6.25
N GLY A 208 18.36 -6.10 -5.46
CA GLY A 208 17.35 -5.85 -4.43
C GLY A 208 15.96 -5.49 -4.97
N ARG A 209 15.73 -5.65 -6.28
CA ARG A 209 14.37 -5.64 -6.84
C ARG A 209 13.66 -6.95 -6.51
N ILE A 210 12.35 -6.93 -6.60
CA ILE A 210 11.51 -8.11 -6.50
C ILE A 210 10.93 -8.41 -7.88
N VAL A 211 10.93 -9.69 -8.24
CA VAL A 211 10.26 -10.23 -9.42
C VAL A 211 8.89 -10.72 -9.01
N HIS A 212 7.87 -10.26 -9.72
CA HIS A 212 6.49 -10.69 -9.59
C HIS A 212 6.13 -11.56 -10.78
N VAL A 213 5.56 -12.73 -10.52
CA VAL A 213 5.03 -13.66 -11.52
C VAL A 213 3.57 -13.86 -11.21
N THR A 214 2.72 -13.12 -11.91
CA THR A 214 1.27 -13.22 -11.77
C THR A 214 0.77 -14.41 -12.58
N VAL A 215 0.16 -15.37 -11.89
CA VAL A 215 -0.38 -16.60 -12.45
C VAL A 215 -1.90 -16.51 -12.49
N ASN A 216 -2.48 -16.66 -13.68
CA ASN A 216 -3.91 -16.81 -13.85
C ASN A 216 -4.28 -18.29 -13.67
N LEU A 217 -5.05 -18.57 -12.62
CA LEU A 217 -5.35 -19.94 -12.20
C LEU A 217 -6.42 -20.60 -13.07
N GLU A 218 -7.34 -19.82 -13.61
CA GLU A 218 -8.45 -20.27 -14.47
C GLU A 218 -7.94 -20.63 -15.86
N GLN A 219 -7.10 -19.77 -16.46
CA GLN A 219 -6.45 -20.04 -17.74
C GLN A 219 -5.30 -21.04 -17.63
N GLY A 220 -4.72 -21.20 -16.44
CA GLY A 220 -3.55 -22.06 -16.24
C GLY A 220 -2.29 -21.53 -16.92
N ALA A 221 -2.11 -20.21 -16.92
CA ALA A 221 -1.03 -19.51 -17.62
C ALA A 221 -0.42 -18.38 -16.77
N VAL A 222 0.81 -17.99 -17.11
CA VAL A 222 1.41 -16.77 -16.56
C VAL A 222 0.79 -15.58 -17.27
N ALA A 223 0.13 -14.71 -16.49
CA ALA A 223 -0.52 -13.50 -16.99
C ALA A 223 0.48 -12.35 -17.17
N ARG A 224 1.41 -12.20 -16.22
CA ARG A 224 2.38 -11.10 -16.23
C ARG A 224 3.63 -11.43 -15.45
N ILE A 225 4.75 -10.87 -15.90
CA ILE A 225 6.01 -10.83 -15.16
C ILE A 225 6.44 -9.36 -15.07
N PHE A 226 6.75 -8.87 -13.88
CA PHE A 226 7.24 -7.50 -13.70
C PHE A 226 8.19 -7.39 -12.51
N TYR A 227 8.83 -6.22 -12.40
CA TYR A 227 9.73 -5.91 -11.29
C TYR A 227 9.20 -4.72 -10.50
N THR A 228 9.22 -4.82 -9.18
CA THR A 228 9.05 -3.65 -8.30
C THR A 228 10.40 -3.01 -8.01
N ARG A 229 10.36 -1.80 -7.44
CA ARG A 229 11.57 -1.00 -7.18
C ARG A 229 12.45 -1.63 -6.10
N ALA A 230 13.75 -1.40 -6.25
CA ALA A 230 14.70 -1.56 -5.17
C ALA A 230 14.91 -0.20 -4.49
N ARG A 231 15.21 -0.20 -3.19
CA ARG A 231 15.68 0.99 -2.50
C ARG A 231 16.85 0.70 -1.58
N PRO A 232 17.73 1.68 -1.29
CA PRO A 232 18.75 1.52 -0.27
C PRO A 232 18.14 1.13 1.08
N ALA A 233 18.85 0.29 1.83
CA ALA A 233 18.48 -0.02 3.20
C ALA A 233 18.56 1.25 4.05
N ARG A 234 17.51 1.48 4.83
CA ARG A 234 17.42 2.58 5.78
C ARG A 234 18.24 2.26 7.01
N GLN A 235 18.91 3.27 7.55
CA GLN A 235 19.52 3.19 8.86
C GLN A 235 18.39 3.21 9.88
N VAL A 236 18.09 2.08 10.49
CA VAL A 236 17.10 2.02 11.57
C VAL A 236 17.85 2.07 12.89
N ASN A 237 17.53 3.09 13.69
CA ASN A 237 18.04 3.28 15.04
C ASN A 237 17.23 2.39 15.98
N ASP A 238 17.40 1.06 16.00
CA ASP A 238 17.06 0.36 17.24
C ASP A 238 17.66 -1.03 17.46
N ALA A 239 17.90 -1.27 18.75
CA ALA A 239 18.27 -2.54 19.34
C ALA A 239 17.01 -3.39 19.53
N ASN A 240 17.05 -4.63 19.01
CA ASN A 240 16.00 -5.66 18.98
C ASN A 240 14.94 -5.52 17.88
N PRO A 241 14.95 -6.40 16.85
CA PRO A 241 13.72 -6.66 16.11
C PRO A 241 12.69 -7.27 17.09
N PRO A 242 11.43 -6.79 17.13
CA PRO A 242 10.43 -7.36 18.00
C PRO A 242 10.12 -8.82 17.62
N GLU A 243 9.68 -9.58 18.63
CA GLU A 243 9.41 -11.01 18.55
C GLU A 243 8.42 -11.37 17.43
N THR A 244 8.61 -12.56 16.87
CA THR A 244 8.03 -12.99 15.60
C THR A 244 6.73 -13.81 15.77
N GLU A 245 6.13 -13.75 16.95
CA GLU A 245 5.03 -14.65 17.33
C GLU A 245 3.71 -14.18 16.70
N ASN A 246 3.10 -15.06 15.89
CA ASN A 246 1.70 -14.91 15.50
C ASN A 246 0.87 -15.08 16.77
N ARG A 247 0.22 -14.01 17.19
CA ARG A 247 -0.47 -13.95 18.47
C ARG A 247 -1.55 -12.87 18.42
N TYR A 248 -2.57 -13.07 19.23
CA TYR A 248 -3.72 -12.19 19.42
C TYR A 248 -4.45 -12.65 20.70
N THR A 249 -5.34 -11.81 21.22
CA THR A 249 -6.20 -12.16 22.35
C THR A 249 -7.62 -11.66 22.12
N ASP A 250 -8.59 -12.57 22.22
CA ASP A 250 -10.01 -12.23 22.31
C ASP A 250 -10.32 -11.73 23.73
N GLY A 251 -11.35 -10.90 23.89
CA GLY A 251 -11.69 -10.38 25.20
C GLY A 251 -12.84 -9.38 25.23
N CYS A 252 -13.12 -8.86 26.42
CA CYS A 252 -14.02 -7.75 26.64
C CYS A 252 -13.39 -6.76 27.59
N HIS A 253 -13.77 -5.49 27.49
CA HIS A 253 -13.31 -4.43 28.36
C HIS A 253 -14.47 -3.53 28.76
N GLU A 254 -14.57 -3.24 30.07
CA GLU A 254 -15.57 -2.35 30.64
C GLU A 254 -14.87 -1.19 31.36
N GLU A 255 -15.03 0.02 30.83
CA GLU A 255 -14.44 1.24 31.41
C GLU A 255 -15.18 2.48 30.89
N PHE A 256 -15.24 3.54 31.71
CA PHE A 256 -15.86 4.83 31.34
C PHE A 256 -17.30 4.75 30.83
N GLY A 257 -18.08 3.77 31.30
CA GLY A 257 -19.46 3.53 30.86
C GLY A 257 -19.57 2.69 29.59
N TRP A 258 -18.46 2.35 28.94
CA TRP A 258 -18.42 1.43 27.83
C TRP A 258 -18.29 -0.01 28.30
N ASN A 259 -18.95 -0.93 27.60
CA ASN A 259 -18.63 -2.35 27.59
C ASN A 259 -18.57 -2.83 26.14
N VAL A 260 -17.41 -3.34 25.73
CA VAL A 260 -17.15 -3.80 24.36
C VAL A 260 -16.36 -5.10 24.38
N CYS A 261 -16.77 -6.04 23.53
CA CYS A 261 -16.05 -7.29 23.30
C CYS A 261 -15.42 -7.30 21.90
N TRP A 262 -14.39 -8.12 21.73
CA TRP A 262 -13.76 -8.36 20.43
C TRP A 262 -13.29 -9.81 20.30
N GLU A 263 -13.25 -10.26 19.05
CA GLU A 263 -12.75 -11.57 18.66
C GLU A 263 -11.93 -11.43 17.39
N MET A 264 -10.78 -12.10 17.33
CA MET A 264 -9.97 -12.18 16.12
C MET A 264 -10.61 -13.13 15.12
N THR A 265 -10.89 -12.61 13.93
CA THR A 265 -11.43 -13.40 12.82
C THR A 265 -10.30 -13.98 11.95
N ALA A 266 -10.65 -14.90 11.06
CA ALA A 266 -9.68 -15.49 10.15
C ALA A 266 -9.08 -14.45 9.20
N HIS A 267 -9.95 -13.58 8.63
CA HIS A 267 -9.65 -12.71 7.47
C HIS A 267 -10.17 -11.26 7.57
N ASP A 268 -11.01 -10.92 8.57
CA ASP A 268 -11.69 -9.62 8.70
C ASP A 268 -11.18 -8.79 9.91
N GLY A 269 -9.96 -9.09 10.37
CA GLY A 269 -9.31 -8.48 11.52
C GLY A 269 -10.04 -8.78 12.83
N LEU A 270 -9.99 -7.82 13.76
CA LEU A 270 -10.81 -7.84 14.96
C LEU A 270 -12.25 -7.50 14.59
N ASN A 271 -13.19 -8.34 14.99
CA ASN A 271 -14.58 -7.98 15.04
C ASN A 271 -14.89 -7.49 16.46
N PHE A 272 -15.20 -6.20 16.59
CA PHE A 272 -15.74 -5.63 17.82
C PHE A 272 -17.24 -5.85 17.82
N TYR A 273 -17.82 -6.37 18.91
CA TYR A 273 -19.23 -6.73 18.92
C TYR A 273 -19.94 -6.36 20.21
N ASP A 274 -21.26 -6.14 20.07
CA ASP A 274 -22.21 -5.77 21.12
C ASP A 274 -21.70 -4.65 22.03
N ALA A 275 -21.17 -3.58 21.44
CA ALA A 275 -20.66 -2.45 22.19
C ALA A 275 -21.81 -1.63 22.78
N THR A 276 -21.72 -1.36 24.08
CA THR A 276 -22.72 -0.61 24.83
C THR A 276 -22.08 0.59 25.52
N PHE A 277 -22.84 1.68 25.67
CA PHE A 277 -22.49 2.85 26.47
C PHE A 277 -23.62 3.19 27.43
N ASN A 278 -23.32 3.18 28.73
CA ASN A 278 -24.30 3.33 29.82
C ASN A 278 -25.51 2.38 29.63
N ASP A 279 -25.23 1.11 29.36
CA ASP A 279 -26.18 0.02 29.11
C ASP A 279 -27.00 0.13 27.81
N ASN A 280 -26.85 1.20 27.02
CA ASN A 280 -27.47 1.29 25.70
C ASN A 280 -26.58 0.65 24.64
N LEU A 281 -27.16 -0.19 23.79
CA LEU A 281 -26.48 -0.71 22.61
C LEU A 281 -26.11 0.45 21.67
N ILE A 282 -24.90 0.40 21.11
CA ILE A 282 -24.40 1.40 20.15
C ILE A 282 -24.14 0.75 18.80
N PHE A 283 -23.50 -0.43 18.78
CA PHE A 283 -23.31 -1.22 17.57
C PHE A 283 -23.22 -2.72 17.87
N ARG A 284 -23.68 -3.53 16.91
CA ARG A 284 -23.61 -5.00 16.92
C ARG A 284 -22.26 -5.53 16.49
N SER A 285 -21.69 -4.94 15.45
CA SER A 285 -20.43 -5.40 14.86
C SER A 285 -19.68 -4.22 14.22
N ALA A 286 -18.37 -4.17 14.41
CA ALA A 286 -17.46 -3.27 13.71
C ALA A 286 -16.16 -4.02 13.37
N LYS A 287 -15.83 -4.15 12.07
CA LYS A 287 -14.67 -4.90 11.60
C LYS A 287 -14.08 -4.34 10.30
N ILE A 288 -12.86 -4.74 9.95
CA ILE A 288 -12.24 -4.45 8.65
C ILE A 288 -12.37 -5.69 7.79
N ALA A 289 -13.39 -5.72 6.93
CA ALA A 289 -13.69 -6.90 6.13
C ALA A 289 -12.63 -7.19 5.05
N GLN A 290 -11.90 -6.17 4.61
CA GLN A 290 -10.88 -6.29 3.56
C GLN A 290 -9.96 -5.07 3.58
N VAL A 291 -8.73 -5.22 3.08
CA VAL A 291 -7.86 -4.09 2.72
C VAL A 291 -7.45 -4.23 1.26
N GLU A 292 -7.79 -3.28 0.39
CA GLU A 292 -7.30 -3.27 -0.99
C GLU A 292 -6.12 -2.34 -1.15
N VAL A 293 -5.08 -2.82 -1.85
CA VAL A 293 -3.90 -2.02 -2.16
C VAL A 293 -3.73 -1.96 -3.67
N PHE A 294 -3.83 -0.76 -4.24
CA PHE A 294 -3.58 -0.54 -5.66
C PHE A 294 -2.22 0.09 -5.88
N TYR A 295 -1.50 -0.36 -6.91
CA TYR A 295 -0.22 0.19 -7.35
C TYR A 295 -0.34 0.70 -8.76
N ALA A 296 -0.18 2.01 -8.93
CA ALA A 296 -0.31 2.62 -10.25
C ALA A 296 0.90 2.30 -11.15
N ALA A 297 2.03 1.90 -10.56
CA ALA A 297 3.28 1.58 -11.26
C ALA A 297 3.26 0.23 -12.00
N TRP A 298 2.26 -0.60 -11.73
CA TRP A 298 1.95 -1.84 -12.43
C TRP A 298 0.45 -2.04 -12.22
N PRO A 299 -0.40 -1.50 -13.11
CA PRO A 299 -1.75 -1.09 -12.75
C PRO A 299 -2.59 -2.30 -12.36
N GLY A 300 -2.68 -2.50 -11.05
CA GLY A 300 -3.06 -3.74 -10.40
C GLY A 300 -2.80 -3.63 -8.89
N GLY A 301 -3.07 -4.69 -8.16
CA GLY A 301 -3.04 -4.62 -6.71
C GLY A 301 -3.17 -5.96 -6.00
N TYR A 302 -3.24 -5.86 -4.67
CA TYR A 302 -3.51 -6.97 -3.78
C TYR A 302 -4.80 -6.73 -3.01
N ARG A 303 -5.41 -7.84 -2.59
CA ARG A 303 -6.46 -7.84 -1.56
C ARG A 303 -5.83 -8.47 -0.34
N ASP A 304 -5.54 -7.62 0.62
CA ASP A 304 -4.91 -8.00 1.86
C ASP A 304 -6.02 -8.38 2.83
N GLU A 305 -6.01 -9.63 3.24
CA GLU A 305 -6.76 -10.11 4.39
C GLU A 305 -5.94 -9.80 5.66
N VAL A 306 -6.63 -9.46 6.76
CA VAL A 306 -6.01 -9.28 8.07
C VAL A 306 -6.64 -10.22 9.07
N GLY A 307 -5.87 -10.95 9.87
CA GLY A 307 -6.46 -11.92 10.80
C GLY A 307 -5.50 -13.01 11.26
N PHE A 308 -6.04 -14.07 11.87
CA PHE A 308 -5.22 -15.19 12.35
C PHE A 308 -4.82 -16.18 11.25
N ASN A 309 -5.55 -16.23 10.14
CA ASN A 309 -5.25 -17.08 8.98
C ASN A 309 -5.28 -16.30 7.65
N ALA A 310 -4.74 -15.09 7.70
CA ALA A 310 -4.79 -14.12 6.61
C ALA A 310 -3.44 -13.94 5.89
N SER A 311 -3.42 -13.20 4.78
CA SER A 311 -2.16 -12.81 4.11
C SER A 311 -1.31 -11.87 4.96
N VAL A 312 -1.94 -10.94 5.70
CA VAL A 312 -1.27 -10.09 6.69
C VAL A 312 -1.67 -10.50 8.10
N LEU A 313 -0.80 -11.30 8.73
CA LEU A 313 -1.10 -11.98 10.00
C LEU A 313 -1.09 -11.05 11.22
N ALA A 314 -1.98 -11.36 12.17
CA ALA A 314 -1.98 -10.75 13.50
C ALA A 314 -0.68 -11.04 14.27
N LYS A 315 -0.10 -10.00 14.87
CA LYS A 315 1.11 -10.06 15.70
C LYS A 315 0.86 -9.44 17.07
N PHE A 316 1.40 -10.10 18.10
CA PHE A 316 1.27 -9.73 19.51
C PHE A 316 -0.18 -9.81 20.04
N ASP A 317 -0.30 -9.94 21.36
CA ASP A 317 -1.62 -9.84 22.02
C ASP A 317 -2.30 -8.51 21.69
N THR A 318 -3.63 -8.56 21.54
CA THR A 318 -4.48 -7.39 21.42
C THR A 318 -4.28 -6.50 22.65
N ARG A 319 -3.95 -5.23 22.44
CA ARG A 319 -3.55 -4.32 23.51
C ARG A 319 -4.69 -3.40 23.88
N ILE A 320 -4.94 -3.29 25.19
CA ILE A 320 -5.81 -2.28 25.77
C ILE A 320 -4.92 -1.21 26.40
N THR A 321 -5.08 0.04 25.98
CA THR A 321 -4.24 1.15 26.46
C THR A 321 -5.13 2.30 26.92
N SER A 322 -4.95 2.76 28.16
CA SER A 322 -5.54 4.02 28.62
C SER A 322 -4.73 5.18 28.03
N LEU A 323 -5.41 6.16 27.44
CA LEU A 323 -4.76 7.25 26.70
C LEU A 323 -4.55 8.54 27.51
N GLY A 324 -5.00 8.57 28.78
CA GLY A 324 -5.29 9.85 29.44
C GLY A 324 -6.56 10.46 28.84
N ASP A 325 -7.11 11.49 29.48
CA ASP A 325 -8.35 12.15 29.02
C ASP A 325 -9.61 11.27 29.05
N ASP A 326 -9.76 10.44 30.08
CA ASP A 326 -10.94 9.60 30.31
C ASP A 326 -11.32 8.73 29.08
N SER A 327 -10.30 8.11 28.47
CA SER A 327 -10.45 7.26 27.28
C SER A 327 -9.52 6.05 27.28
N PHE A 328 -9.90 5.02 26.53
CA PHE A 328 -9.07 3.85 26.25
C PHE A 328 -9.13 3.47 24.76
N GLU A 329 -8.13 2.71 24.31
CA GLU A 329 -8.11 2.12 22.99
C GLU A 329 -7.86 0.61 23.05
N VAL A 330 -8.45 -0.11 22.09
CA VAL A 330 -8.13 -1.51 21.80
C VAL A 330 -7.42 -1.55 20.46
N ARG A 331 -6.23 -2.14 20.41
CA ARG A 331 -5.33 -2.11 19.25
C ARG A 331 -4.81 -3.50 18.90
N GLN A 332 -4.84 -3.83 17.61
CA GLN A 332 -4.19 -5.00 17.04
C GLN A 332 -3.23 -4.60 15.93
N MET A 333 -2.06 -5.24 15.91
CA MET A 333 -1.06 -5.08 14.87
C MET A 333 -1.12 -6.26 13.89
N TYR A 334 -1.02 -5.97 12.60
CA TYR A 334 -0.91 -6.96 11.53
C TYR A 334 0.37 -6.68 10.74
N THR A 335 1.21 -7.69 10.54
CA THR A 335 2.40 -7.53 9.69
C THR A 335 2.98 -8.85 9.22
N GLU A 336 3.58 -8.82 8.04
CA GLU A 336 4.32 -9.93 7.45
C GLU A 336 5.79 -9.99 7.88
N GLU A 337 6.33 -8.99 8.59
CA GLU A 337 7.78 -8.76 8.58
C GLU A 337 8.58 -8.95 9.88
N PHE A 338 9.86 -9.31 9.68
CA PHE A 338 10.94 -9.49 10.65
C PHE A 338 12.03 -8.38 10.65
N ASN A 339 12.06 -7.49 9.65
CA ASN A 339 13.18 -6.56 9.37
C ASN A 339 12.73 -5.12 9.05
N TRP A 340 11.52 -4.75 9.46
CA TRP A 340 10.92 -3.45 9.20
C TRP A 340 11.86 -2.30 9.62
N PRO A 341 12.01 -1.21 8.83
CA PRO A 341 11.35 -0.91 7.56
C PRO A 341 12.24 -1.29 6.36
N ASN A 342 12.98 -2.40 6.38
CA ASN A 342 13.93 -2.77 5.33
C ASN A 342 13.52 -3.97 4.48
N CYS A 343 12.22 -4.15 4.27
CA CYS A 343 11.61 -4.96 3.23
C CYS A 343 11.09 -4.13 2.05
N VAL A 344 10.83 -4.84 0.96
CA VAL A 344 10.00 -4.40 -0.18
C VAL A 344 8.90 -5.45 -0.34
N CYS A 345 7.68 -5.01 -0.69
CA CYS A 345 6.46 -5.82 -0.78
C CYS A 345 6.14 -6.52 0.54
N CYS A 346 5.80 -5.71 1.53
CA CYS A 346 5.54 -6.12 2.90
C CYS A 346 4.57 -5.14 3.54
N TYR A 347 3.62 -5.66 4.30
CA TYR A 347 2.59 -4.83 4.91
C TYR A 347 2.71 -4.77 6.43
N ARG A 348 2.35 -3.59 6.95
CA ARG A 348 2.26 -3.32 8.38
C ARG A 348 1.08 -2.40 8.64
N TYR A 349 0.08 -2.96 9.31
CA TYR A 349 -1.16 -2.30 9.65
C TYR A 349 -1.44 -2.33 11.14
N GLU A 350 -2.24 -1.38 11.59
CA GLU A 350 -2.90 -1.45 12.89
C GLU A 350 -4.39 -1.14 12.75
N GLN A 351 -5.20 -1.94 13.42
CA GLN A 351 -6.63 -1.71 13.61
C GLN A 351 -6.85 -1.26 15.04
N VAL A 352 -7.53 -0.13 15.22
CA VAL A 352 -7.76 0.48 16.53
C VAL A 352 -9.22 0.90 16.65
N MET A 353 -9.82 0.66 17.82
CA MET A 353 -11.01 1.39 18.25
C MET A 353 -10.72 2.15 19.53
N ARG A 354 -11.14 3.41 19.59
CA ARG A 354 -11.03 4.25 20.78
C ARG A 354 -12.40 4.55 21.36
N PHE A 355 -12.49 4.58 22.68
CA PHE A 355 -13.72 4.81 23.42
C PHE A 355 -13.48 5.89 24.47
N TYR A 356 -14.41 6.83 24.60
CA TYR A 356 -14.29 8.03 25.43
C TYR A 356 -15.43 8.10 26.46
N ALA A 357 -15.16 8.66 27.65
CA ALA A 357 -16.14 8.75 28.73
C ALA A 357 -17.39 9.58 28.44
N ASP A 358 -17.38 10.39 27.39
CA ASP A 358 -18.53 11.16 26.92
C ASP A 358 -19.42 10.38 25.93
N GLY A 359 -19.11 9.10 25.66
CA GLY A 359 -19.87 8.26 24.75
C GLY A 359 -19.44 8.37 23.29
N ARG A 360 -18.39 9.15 23.00
CA ARG A 360 -17.73 9.09 21.69
C ARG A 360 -16.98 7.77 21.52
N PHE A 361 -16.92 7.29 20.28
CA PHE A 361 -15.94 6.29 19.86
C PHE A 361 -15.38 6.64 18.49
N ASP A 362 -14.22 6.10 18.12
CA ASP A 362 -13.70 6.19 16.77
C ASP A 362 -13.09 4.86 16.30
N SER A 363 -13.21 4.59 15.00
CA SER A 363 -12.57 3.46 14.33
C SER A 363 -11.38 3.97 13.51
N ARG A 364 -10.23 3.31 13.63
CA ARG A 364 -9.00 3.70 12.96
C ARG A 364 -8.31 2.55 12.26
N PHE A 365 -7.87 2.79 11.03
CA PHE A 365 -6.91 1.94 10.33
C PHE A 365 -5.64 2.73 10.04
N ILE A 366 -4.49 2.20 10.44
CA ILE A 366 -3.18 2.82 10.26
C ILE A 366 -2.35 1.95 9.33
N SER A 367 -1.85 2.53 8.24
CA SER A 367 -0.86 1.91 7.35
C SER A 367 0.49 2.58 7.49
N TYR A 368 1.50 1.76 7.78
CA TYR A 368 2.88 2.22 7.91
C TYR A 368 3.66 2.18 6.57
N GLY A 369 3.04 1.71 5.49
CA GLY A 369 3.71 1.44 4.20
C GLY A 369 4.61 0.19 4.27
N PRO A 370 5.77 0.18 3.61
CA PRO A 370 5.89 0.71 2.25
C PRO A 370 5.03 -0.08 1.25
N GLY A 371 4.45 -1.24 1.64
CA GLY A 371 3.93 -2.20 0.69
C GLY A 371 5.04 -2.61 -0.27
N CYS A 372 4.76 -2.60 -1.58
CA CYS A 372 5.77 -2.81 -2.62
C CYS A 372 6.74 -1.64 -2.86
N ASP A 373 6.75 -0.63 -1.98
CA ASP A 373 7.57 0.59 -2.09
C ASP A 373 7.32 1.36 -3.41
N ASP A 374 6.19 1.08 -4.06
CA ASP A 374 5.65 1.82 -5.20
C ASP A 374 4.59 2.80 -4.74
N LEU A 375 4.33 3.84 -5.54
CA LEU A 375 3.16 4.68 -5.25
C LEU A 375 1.92 3.80 -5.26
N SER A 376 1.26 3.77 -4.12
CA SER A 376 0.08 2.97 -3.90
C SER A 376 -1.01 3.74 -3.18
N SER A 377 -2.12 3.07 -3.04
CA SER A 377 -3.26 3.58 -2.30
C SER A 377 -3.96 2.44 -1.57
N TYR A 378 -4.21 2.64 -0.28
CA TYR A 378 -4.84 1.65 0.60
C TYR A 378 -6.32 1.99 0.79
N ARG A 379 -7.18 0.98 0.73
CA ARG A 379 -8.62 1.08 0.96
C ARG A 379 -9.04 0.01 1.97
N PRO A 380 -9.03 0.31 3.28
CA PRO A 380 -9.63 -0.55 4.28
C PRO A 380 -11.16 -0.48 4.19
N PHE A 381 -11.85 -1.60 4.33
CA PHE A 381 -13.31 -1.69 4.27
C PHE A 381 -13.86 -1.86 5.67
N TRP A 382 -14.14 -0.75 6.34
CA TRP A 382 -14.84 -0.78 7.63
C TRP A 382 -16.31 -1.10 7.40
N ARG A 383 -16.79 -2.18 8.04
CA ARG A 383 -18.22 -2.51 8.14
C ARG A 383 -18.65 -2.26 9.58
N ILE A 384 -19.65 -1.40 9.79
CA ILE A 384 -20.20 -1.05 11.10
C ILE A 384 -21.71 -1.23 11.07
N ASP A 385 -22.17 -2.26 11.78
CA ASP A 385 -23.58 -2.59 12.03
C ASP A 385 -24.02 -1.84 13.29
N TYR A 386 -24.53 -0.63 13.12
CA TYR A 386 -24.91 0.24 14.23
C TYR A 386 -26.31 -0.15 14.74
N ALA A 387 -26.53 0.00 16.04
CA ALA A 387 -27.79 -0.36 16.67
C ALA A 387 -28.00 0.55 17.89
N LEU A 388 -28.63 1.71 17.67
CA LEU A 388 -28.77 2.71 18.73
C LEU A 388 -29.95 2.36 19.65
N ALA A 389 -29.62 1.79 20.80
CA ALA A 389 -30.51 1.14 21.77
C ALA A 389 -31.08 -0.22 21.30
N ASP A 390 -31.54 -0.32 20.05
CA ASP A 390 -31.91 -1.58 19.41
C ASP A 390 -31.60 -1.60 17.90
N ASP A 391 -31.95 -2.72 17.24
CA ASP A 391 -31.67 -2.97 15.81
C ASP A 391 -32.73 -2.36 14.87
N ALA A 392 -33.83 -1.83 15.39
CA ALA A 392 -34.95 -1.31 14.60
C ALA A 392 -35.10 0.19 14.79
N ASP A 393 -35.96 0.84 13.99
CA ASP A 393 -36.35 2.23 14.23
C ASP A 393 -35.16 3.22 14.32
N ASN A 394 -34.08 2.91 13.60
CA ASN A 394 -32.94 3.80 13.44
C ASN A 394 -33.07 4.55 12.10
N ASP A 395 -33.28 5.85 12.17
CA ASP A 395 -33.31 6.74 11.03
C ASP A 395 -31.90 7.21 10.64
N VAL A 396 -31.70 7.43 9.34
CA VAL A 396 -30.39 7.85 8.79
C VAL A 396 -30.52 9.16 8.04
N PHE A 397 -29.61 10.08 8.29
CA PHE A 397 -29.57 11.38 7.64
C PHE A 397 -28.16 11.68 7.12
N ILE A 398 -28.08 12.32 5.95
CA ILE A 398 -26.84 12.84 5.38
C ILE A 398 -26.95 14.36 5.31
N TRP A 399 -25.88 15.05 5.65
CA TRP A 399 -25.85 16.51 5.52
C TRP A 399 -25.73 16.93 4.05
N SER A 400 -26.50 17.96 3.68
CA SER A 400 -26.49 18.60 2.36
C SER A 400 -26.16 20.09 2.52
N GLU A 401 -25.06 20.54 1.90
CA GLU A 401 -24.70 21.98 1.93
C GLU A 401 -25.65 22.82 1.07
N ASP A 402 -26.26 22.23 0.04
CA ASP A 402 -27.20 22.89 -0.85
C ASP A 402 -28.49 23.30 -0.14
N SER A 403 -29.08 22.39 0.65
CA SER A 403 -30.22 22.71 1.51
C SER A 403 -29.79 23.32 2.85
N ALA A 404 -28.50 23.23 3.16
CA ALA A 404 -27.93 23.47 4.46
C ALA A 404 -28.69 22.71 5.54
N ASP A 405 -29.10 21.46 5.30
CA ASP A 405 -29.92 20.69 6.24
C ASP A 405 -29.53 19.20 6.23
N TRP A 406 -30.02 18.48 7.24
CA TRP A 406 -29.98 17.03 7.31
C TRP A 406 -31.10 16.46 6.43
N GLU A 407 -30.70 15.70 5.41
CA GLU A 407 -31.61 15.04 4.49
C GLU A 407 -31.72 13.55 4.84
N GLU A 408 -32.95 13.08 5.00
CA GLU A 408 -33.23 11.67 5.32
C GLU A 408 -32.81 10.76 4.18
N VAL A 409 -32.11 9.68 4.51
CA VAL A 409 -31.71 8.62 3.59
C VAL A 409 -32.75 7.52 3.65
N ALA A 410 -33.78 7.63 2.81
CA ALA A 410 -34.90 6.68 2.84
C ALA A 410 -34.52 5.27 2.37
N THR A 411 -33.65 5.18 1.37
CA THR A 411 -33.20 3.91 0.77
C THR A 411 -31.68 3.84 0.72
N GLU A 412 -31.16 2.63 0.54
CA GLU A 412 -29.73 2.40 0.42
C GLU A 412 -29.06 3.36 -0.57
N THR A 413 -27.86 3.81 -0.23
CA THR A 413 -27.13 4.80 -1.02
C THR A 413 -25.64 4.63 -0.86
N ASP A 414 -24.90 5.12 -1.86
CA ASP A 414 -23.48 5.43 -1.77
C ASP A 414 -23.25 6.93 -1.96
N VAL A 415 -22.32 7.48 -1.19
CA VAL A 415 -21.91 8.89 -1.29
C VAL A 415 -20.40 9.02 -1.10
N ALA A 416 -19.86 10.18 -1.45
CA ALA A 416 -18.50 10.53 -1.08
C ALA A 416 -18.36 10.62 0.46
N LEU A 417 -17.32 9.97 1.00
CA LEU A 417 -17.06 9.93 2.45
C LEU A 417 -16.70 11.33 2.99
N PHE A 418 -15.90 12.08 2.25
CA PHE A 418 -15.46 13.44 2.60
C PHE A 418 -16.25 14.54 1.86
N GLY A 419 -17.48 14.25 1.41
CA GLY A 419 -18.39 15.24 0.81
C GLY A 419 -18.95 16.25 1.82
N ASP A 420 -20.07 16.89 1.48
CA ASP A 420 -20.77 17.91 2.29
C ASP A 420 -20.84 17.59 3.78
N ARG A 421 -20.54 18.57 4.62
CA ARG A 421 -20.50 18.41 6.09
C ARG A 421 -21.28 19.48 6.82
N SER A 422 -21.87 19.08 7.94
CA SER A 422 -22.52 20.01 8.85
C SER A 422 -21.51 21.04 9.37
N PRO A 423 -21.97 22.18 9.92
CA PRO A 423 -21.08 23.16 10.56
C PRO A 423 -20.21 22.57 11.69
N ALA A 424 -20.61 21.42 12.26
CA ALA A 424 -19.86 20.68 13.26
C ALA A 424 -18.86 19.65 12.65
N GLY A 425 -18.80 19.52 11.33
CA GLY A 425 -17.89 18.64 10.60
C GLY A 425 -18.43 17.23 10.32
N SER A 426 -19.67 16.93 10.70
CA SER A 426 -20.30 15.61 10.54
C SER A 426 -20.86 15.40 9.14
N ARG A 427 -20.71 14.18 8.61
CA ARG A 427 -21.21 13.77 7.29
C ARG A 427 -22.58 13.09 7.36
N LEU A 428 -22.77 12.26 8.39
CA LEU A 428 -23.94 11.39 8.56
C LEU A 428 -24.44 11.47 10.01
N ALA A 429 -25.73 11.24 10.21
CA ALA A 429 -26.34 11.06 11.52
C ALA A 429 -27.21 9.79 11.51
N THR A 430 -27.16 9.05 12.61
CA THR A 430 -28.08 7.95 12.90
C THR A 430 -28.89 8.32 14.14
N VAL A 431 -30.20 8.12 14.10
CA VAL A 431 -31.15 8.63 15.08
C VAL A 431 -32.10 7.51 15.48
N SER A 432 -32.26 7.24 16.76
CA SER A 432 -33.37 6.47 17.31
C SER A 432 -34.20 7.33 18.26
N ASP A 433 -35.26 6.75 18.84
CA ASP A 433 -36.09 7.42 19.85
C ASP A 433 -35.29 7.83 21.11
N GLU A 434 -34.20 7.13 21.40
CA GLU A 434 -33.42 7.30 22.64
C GLU A 434 -32.06 7.97 22.42
N LEU A 435 -31.45 7.74 21.26
CA LEU A 435 -30.06 8.11 21.00
C LEU A 435 -29.91 8.77 19.64
N THR A 436 -28.99 9.72 19.54
CA THR A 436 -28.57 10.27 18.25
C THR A 436 -27.05 10.26 18.19
N TYR A 437 -26.50 9.68 17.14
CA TYR A 437 -25.07 9.72 16.84
C TYR A 437 -24.81 10.48 15.55
N VAL A 438 -23.82 11.35 15.56
CA VAL A 438 -23.27 11.99 14.35
C VAL A 438 -21.90 11.41 14.04
N TRP A 439 -21.64 11.22 12.74
CA TRP A 439 -20.48 10.52 12.21
C TRP A 439 -19.64 11.49 11.39
N ALA A 440 -18.37 11.60 11.75
CA ALA A 440 -17.42 12.54 11.17
C ALA A 440 -16.15 11.80 10.74
N PRO A 441 -15.93 11.60 9.44
CA PRO A 441 -14.62 11.15 8.96
C PRO A 441 -13.61 12.28 9.15
N GLU A 442 -12.51 12.03 9.88
CA GLU A 442 -11.48 13.06 10.09
C GLU A 442 -10.50 13.07 8.92
N PRO A 443 -10.25 14.22 8.28
CA PRO A 443 -9.20 14.36 7.27
C PRO A 443 -7.83 14.12 7.88
N THR A 444 -7.04 13.21 7.30
CA THR A 444 -5.71 12.87 7.78
C THR A 444 -4.63 13.10 6.72
N ASP A 445 -5.00 13.25 5.46
CA ASP A 445 -4.06 13.58 4.40
C ASP A 445 -3.48 14.99 4.66
N PRO A 446 -2.16 15.14 4.83
CA PRO A 446 -1.53 16.44 5.01
C PRO A 446 -1.70 17.40 3.82
N LEU A 447 -2.22 16.89 2.70
CA LEU A 447 -2.57 17.66 1.51
C LEU A 447 -4.06 18.02 1.44
N GLY A 448 -4.90 17.47 2.31
CA GLY A 448 -6.35 17.64 2.27
C GLY A 448 -7.00 17.05 1.02
N LEU A 449 -6.45 15.93 0.51
CA LEU A 449 -7.00 15.14 -0.61
C LEU A 449 -7.71 13.88 -0.11
N ASP A 450 -8.20 13.90 1.14
CA ASP A 450 -8.96 12.80 1.69
C ASP A 450 -10.17 12.49 0.83
N GLU A 451 -10.18 11.29 0.29
CA GLU A 451 -11.26 10.76 -0.53
C GLU A 451 -11.77 9.46 0.10
N GLY A 452 -12.94 9.03 -0.33
CA GLY A 452 -13.49 7.76 0.11
C GLY A 452 -14.95 7.62 -0.25
N ARG A 453 -15.49 6.45 0.06
CA ARG A 453 -16.88 6.11 -0.16
C ARG A 453 -17.53 5.75 1.17
N LEU A 454 -18.76 6.21 1.35
CA LEU A 454 -19.63 5.84 2.44
C LEU A 454 -20.85 5.17 1.82
N PHE A 455 -21.14 3.94 2.23
CA PHE A 455 -22.40 3.28 1.88
C PHE A 455 -23.26 3.16 3.13
N VAL A 456 -24.55 3.35 2.94
CA VAL A 456 -25.59 3.05 3.92
C VAL A 456 -26.45 1.98 3.28
N ILE A 457 -26.41 0.77 3.82
CA ILE A 457 -27.18 -0.37 3.30
C ILE A 457 -28.07 -0.94 4.41
N GLN A 458 -29.11 -1.66 4.04
CA GLN A 458 -29.91 -2.37 5.03
C GLN A 458 -29.13 -3.60 5.53
N GLN A 459 -29.25 -3.95 6.81
CA GLN A 459 -28.64 -5.18 7.31
C GLN A 459 -29.34 -6.39 6.70
N ARG A 460 -28.56 -7.25 6.04
CA ARG A 460 -28.94 -8.58 5.59
C ARG A 460 -27.86 -9.60 5.95
N GLU A 461 -28.31 -10.82 6.22
CA GLU A 461 -27.43 -11.98 6.43
C GLU A 461 -26.66 -12.28 5.12
N GLY A 462 -25.34 -12.46 5.22
CA GLY A 462 -24.46 -12.70 4.07
C GLY A 462 -23.89 -11.43 3.44
N GLU A 463 -24.33 -10.24 3.86
CA GLU A 463 -23.82 -8.95 3.36
C GLU A 463 -22.70 -8.42 4.26
N GLY A 464 -21.70 -9.28 4.44
CA GLY A 464 -20.46 -9.02 5.15
C GLY A 464 -20.53 -9.12 6.68
N ASP A 465 -21.60 -9.62 7.28
CA ASP A 465 -21.64 -10.04 8.69
C ASP A 465 -20.71 -11.24 8.93
N GLY A 466 -20.71 -12.22 8.00
CA GLY A 466 -19.71 -13.29 7.88
C GLY A 466 -18.42 -12.86 7.17
N PRO A 467 -17.51 -13.81 6.88
CA PRO A 467 -16.32 -13.56 6.07
C PRO A 467 -16.66 -12.94 4.71
N VAL A 468 -15.89 -11.94 4.28
CA VAL A 468 -16.06 -11.32 2.96
C VAL A 468 -14.98 -11.82 2.03
N GLU A 469 -15.36 -12.64 1.06
CA GLU A 469 -14.46 -12.98 -0.03
C GLU A 469 -14.34 -11.78 -0.98
N ALA A 470 -13.11 -11.50 -1.42
CA ALA A 470 -12.88 -10.49 -2.43
C ALA A 470 -13.47 -10.92 -3.79
N GLY A 471 -13.66 -9.99 -4.72
CA GLY A 471 -14.12 -10.27 -6.08
C GLY A 471 -13.34 -9.49 -7.13
N PRO A 472 -13.75 -9.48 -8.42
CA PRO A 472 -13.07 -8.75 -9.50
C PRO A 472 -12.75 -7.29 -9.16
N ALA A 473 -11.59 -6.79 -9.60
CA ALA A 473 -10.95 -5.63 -8.97
C ALA A 473 -11.67 -4.28 -9.07
N ASP A 474 -12.36 -4.07 -10.18
CA ASP A 474 -12.97 -2.79 -10.52
C ASP A 474 -14.50 -2.86 -10.54
N THR A 475 -15.06 -4.06 -10.61
CA THR A 475 -16.50 -4.29 -10.61
C THR A 475 -17.01 -4.78 -9.27
N PHE A 476 -16.16 -5.39 -8.44
CA PHE A 476 -16.53 -5.88 -7.11
C PHE A 476 -16.04 -4.96 -6.01
N ILE A 477 -16.94 -4.12 -5.52
CA ILE A 477 -16.81 -3.41 -4.25
C ILE A 477 -17.86 -4.06 -3.35
N PRO A 478 -17.51 -4.71 -2.21
CA PRO A 478 -18.45 -5.52 -1.44
C PRO A 478 -19.83 -4.87 -1.21
N PRO A 479 -19.94 -3.67 -0.60
CA PRO A 479 -21.25 -3.04 -0.42
C PRO A 479 -21.96 -2.60 -1.70
N LEU A 480 -21.23 -2.38 -2.80
CA LEU A 480 -21.82 -1.98 -4.07
C LEU A 480 -22.64 -3.11 -4.71
N GLN A 481 -22.29 -4.37 -4.44
CA GLN A 481 -22.99 -5.53 -5.02
C GLN A 481 -24.39 -5.74 -4.43
N TRP A 482 -24.63 -5.18 -3.24
CA TRP A 482 -25.86 -5.41 -2.48
C TRP A 482 -26.85 -4.25 -2.58
N LEU A 483 -26.45 -3.11 -3.16
CA LEU A 483 -27.37 -1.99 -3.39
C LEU A 483 -28.55 -2.40 -4.27
N ASP A 484 -29.73 -2.48 -3.68
CA ASP A 484 -30.96 -2.86 -4.38
C ASP A 484 -32.17 -1.96 -4.07
N ASN A 485 -31.92 -0.82 -3.40
CA ASN A 485 -32.88 0.22 -2.98
C ASN A 485 -33.79 -0.24 -1.82
N GLU A 486 -33.29 -1.11 -0.97
CA GLU A 486 -33.94 -1.43 0.30
C GLU A 486 -34.10 -0.19 1.21
N PRO A 487 -35.12 -0.17 2.09
CA PRO A 487 -35.28 0.90 3.05
C PRO A 487 -34.19 0.83 4.13
N VAL A 488 -33.55 1.98 4.43
CA VAL A 488 -32.53 2.07 5.49
C VAL A 488 -32.98 2.90 6.68
N SER A 489 -33.69 4.02 6.46
CA SER A 489 -34.30 4.77 7.57
C SER A 489 -35.44 3.96 8.21
N GLY A 490 -35.43 3.86 9.53
CA GLY A 490 -36.36 3.06 10.32
C GLY A 490 -36.09 1.55 10.26
N ALA A 491 -34.97 1.12 9.68
CA ALA A 491 -34.53 -0.28 9.59
C ALA A 491 -33.24 -0.50 10.40
N ASN A 492 -32.75 -1.75 10.42
CA ASN A 492 -31.36 -2.02 10.81
C ASN A 492 -30.46 -1.63 9.64
N GLY A 493 -29.55 -0.69 9.83
CA GLY A 493 -28.63 -0.25 8.79
C GLY A 493 -27.18 -0.59 9.09
N VAL A 494 -26.38 -0.70 8.03
CA VAL A 494 -24.95 -0.95 8.10
C VAL A 494 -24.22 0.16 7.36
N LEU A 495 -23.21 0.73 8.01
CA LEU A 495 -22.28 1.67 7.39
C LEU A 495 -21.10 0.91 6.82
N TRP A 496 -20.80 1.12 5.54
CA TRP A 496 -19.51 0.76 4.97
C TRP A 496 -18.68 2.01 4.71
N VAL A 497 -17.55 2.11 5.39
CA VAL A 497 -16.64 3.26 5.32
C VAL A 497 -15.35 2.83 4.66
N ILE A 498 -15.14 3.33 3.44
CA ILE A 498 -14.02 2.95 2.57
C ILE A 498 -13.21 4.21 2.25
N PRO A 499 -12.28 4.62 3.13
CA PRO A 499 -11.38 5.74 2.88
C PRO A 499 -10.36 5.37 1.80
N PHE A 500 -9.82 6.38 1.12
CA PHE A 500 -8.80 6.22 0.09
C PHE A 500 -7.48 6.85 0.53
N LEU A 501 -6.60 6.03 1.12
CA LEU A 501 -5.33 6.49 1.68
C LEU A 501 -4.24 6.45 0.61
N LYS A 502 -3.95 7.60 0.00
CA LYS A 502 -2.96 7.73 -1.08
C LYS A 502 -1.55 7.91 -0.51
N THR A 503 -0.58 7.18 -1.04
CA THR A 503 0.81 7.30 -0.59
C THR A 503 1.52 8.49 -1.22
N LYS A 504 2.50 9.03 -0.49
CA LYS A 504 3.39 10.08 -0.97
C LYS A 504 4.84 9.77 -0.63
N LYS A 505 5.71 9.85 -1.64
CA LYS A 505 7.16 9.61 -1.51
C LYS A 505 8.01 10.88 -1.61
N ALA A 506 7.52 11.97 -1.03
CA ALA A 506 8.18 13.27 -0.96
C ALA A 506 7.64 14.04 0.24
N GLU A 507 8.33 15.07 0.73
CA GLU A 507 7.88 15.84 1.89
C GLU A 507 6.51 16.53 1.69
N PRO A 508 5.61 16.51 2.69
CA PRO A 508 5.60 15.55 3.81
C PRO A 508 5.33 14.13 3.30
N TRP A 509 6.11 13.14 3.75
CA TRP A 509 5.88 11.74 3.43
C TRP A 509 4.56 11.25 4.03
N PHE A 510 3.91 10.28 3.40
CA PHE A 510 2.64 9.75 3.90
C PHE A 510 2.37 8.33 3.38
N CYS A 511 1.78 7.46 4.22
CA CYS A 511 1.65 6.02 3.98
C CYS A 511 2.98 5.32 3.58
N MET A 512 4.12 5.87 3.99
CA MET A 512 5.43 5.43 3.54
C MET A 512 6.41 5.50 4.71
N PRO A 513 7.41 4.61 4.78
CA PRO A 513 8.49 4.81 5.71
C PRO A 513 9.18 6.14 5.38
N ASP A 514 9.53 6.92 6.39
CA ASP A 514 10.12 8.27 6.32
C ASP A 514 11.61 8.17 6.73
N PRO A 515 12.55 8.87 6.08
CA PRO A 515 13.90 9.03 6.62
C PRO A 515 13.96 9.67 8.04
N GLU A 516 13.04 10.58 8.41
CA GLU A 516 12.90 11.18 9.77
C GLU A 516 11.48 11.74 9.98
N PRO A 517 10.71 11.42 11.05
CA PRO A 517 11.08 10.64 12.23
C PRO A 517 10.62 9.18 12.06
N ASP A 518 11.52 8.32 11.55
CA ASP A 518 11.40 6.86 11.41
C ASP A 518 10.27 6.30 10.49
N TYR A 519 9.08 6.91 10.45
CA TYR A 519 7.98 6.57 9.54
C TYR A 519 6.90 7.67 9.53
N SER A 520 6.23 7.83 8.38
CA SER A 520 5.10 8.74 8.21
C SER A 520 3.88 7.92 7.80
N PRO A 521 3.17 7.34 8.79
CA PRO A 521 2.05 6.46 8.52
C PRO A 521 0.89 7.29 7.98
N CYS A 522 -0.03 6.62 7.30
CA CYS A 522 -1.34 7.19 7.06
C CYS A 522 -2.39 6.49 7.88
N GLU A 523 -3.40 7.25 8.26
CA GLU A 523 -4.44 6.81 9.15
C GLU A 523 -5.79 7.16 8.52
N SER A 524 -6.78 6.30 8.66
CA SER A 524 -8.17 6.70 8.46
C SER A 524 -8.86 6.73 9.80
N ILE A 525 -9.69 7.75 10.05
CA ILE A 525 -10.41 7.92 11.30
C ILE A 525 -11.87 8.21 10.97
N LEU A 526 -12.77 7.44 11.55
CA LEU A 526 -14.20 7.73 11.57
C LEU A 526 -14.63 7.90 13.04
N ALA A 527 -14.97 9.12 13.42
CA ALA A 527 -15.44 9.44 14.76
C ALA A 527 -16.97 9.44 14.81
N ALA A 528 -17.54 8.87 15.87
CA ALA A 528 -18.96 8.80 16.14
C ALA A 528 -19.25 9.41 17.51
N HIS A 529 -20.13 10.41 17.55
CA HIS A 529 -20.38 11.23 18.73
C HIS A 529 -21.86 11.25 19.08
N PRO A 530 -22.24 11.04 20.35
CA PRO A 530 -23.61 11.23 20.78
C PRO A 530 -23.95 12.73 20.81
N VAL A 531 -25.16 13.08 20.42
CA VAL A 531 -25.72 14.44 20.54
C VAL A 531 -27.14 14.38 21.11
N ASP A 532 -27.53 15.41 21.87
CA ASP A 532 -28.86 15.45 22.50
C ASP A 532 -29.99 15.58 21.47
N THR A 533 -29.77 16.36 20.42
CA THR A 533 -30.73 16.58 19.33
C THR A 533 -30.00 16.87 18.03
N LEU A 534 -30.49 16.29 16.93
CA LEU A 534 -30.00 16.63 15.60
C LEU A 534 -30.40 18.07 15.29
N THR A 535 -29.42 18.98 15.33
CA THR A 535 -29.68 20.41 15.11
C THR A 535 -29.94 20.64 13.63
N GLN A 536 -31.18 20.86 13.24
CA GLN A 536 -31.52 21.46 11.95
C GLN A 536 -31.36 22.98 12.05
N PRO A 537 -30.77 23.64 11.04
CA PRO A 537 -30.75 25.09 11.05
C PRO A 537 -32.17 25.63 10.97
N GLU A 538 -32.49 26.60 11.84
CA GLU A 538 -33.77 27.28 11.75
C GLU A 538 -33.92 27.87 10.34
N PRO A 539 -35.08 27.70 9.68
CA PRO A 539 -35.32 28.30 8.39
C PRO A 539 -35.09 29.80 8.55
N THR A 540 -34.07 30.32 7.88
CA THR A 540 -33.75 31.75 7.94
C THR A 540 -35.03 32.49 7.57
N PRO A 541 -35.67 33.24 8.49
CA PRO A 541 -36.88 33.96 8.15
C PRO A 541 -36.48 34.95 7.06
N THR A 542 -37.12 34.83 5.89
CA THR A 542 -36.89 35.72 4.75
C THR A 542 -36.85 37.15 5.26
N ALA A 543 -35.65 37.74 5.29
CA ALA A 543 -35.42 39.04 5.86
C ALA A 543 -36.22 40.07 5.05
N THR A 544 -37.37 40.49 5.59
CA THR A 544 -38.00 41.71 5.13
C THR A 544 -37.07 42.83 5.55
N ALA A 545 -36.42 43.45 4.57
CA ALA A 545 -35.47 44.53 4.76
C ALA A 545 -36.03 45.60 5.72
N SER A 546 -35.36 45.77 6.85
CA SER A 546 -35.54 46.89 7.78
C SER A 546 -34.18 47.58 7.96
N PRO A 547 -34.14 48.91 8.10
CA PRO A 547 -32.94 49.71 7.88
C PRO A 547 -31.88 49.53 8.99
N PRO A 548 -30.61 49.86 8.71
CA PRO A 548 -29.48 49.47 9.56
C PRO A 548 -29.53 50.19 10.92
N PRO A 549 -29.23 49.51 12.05
CA PRO A 549 -28.99 50.18 13.31
C PRO A 549 -27.61 50.83 13.31
N THR A 550 -27.55 51.96 14.00
CA THR A 550 -26.34 52.78 14.19
C THR A 550 -25.46 52.17 15.28
N ASP A 551 -24.16 52.07 14.98
CA ASP A 551 -23.10 51.59 15.87
C ASP A 551 -23.04 52.30 17.23
N THR A 552 -22.76 51.52 18.28
CA THR A 552 -21.96 51.93 19.45
C THR A 552 -21.26 50.70 20.01
N PRO A 553 -19.92 50.66 20.12
CA PRO A 553 -19.20 49.48 20.61
C PRO A 553 -18.98 49.55 22.13
N GLU A 554 -19.14 48.42 22.82
CA GLU A 554 -18.57 48.20 24.15
C GLU A 554 -17.81 46.86 24.17
N PRO A 555 -16.58 46.79 24.74
CA PRO A 555 -15.65 45.70 24.49
C PRO A 555 -15.61 44.66 25.63
N GLY A 556 -15.33 43.41 25.25
CA GLY A 556 -14.56 42.48 26.09
C GLY A 556 -15.31 41.26 26.63
N ALA A 557 -15.32 40.18 25.85
CA ALA A 557 -15.26 38.82 26.37
C ALA A 557 -14.55 37.95 25.33
N GLU A 558 -13.30 37.61 25.63
CA GLU A 558 -12.44 36.73 24.86
C GLU A 558 -12.88 35.28 25.13
N VAL A 559 -13.57 34.68 24.16
CA VAL A 559 -13.84 33.23 24.13
C VAL A 559 -12.82 32.64 23.17
N THR A 560 -11.85 31.92 23.72
CA THR A 560 -10.96 31.04 22.96
C THR A 560 -11.77 29.84 22.47
N VAL A 561 -12.26 29.94 21.24
CA VAL A 561 -12.74 28.80 20.45
C VAL A 561 -11.51 28.17 19.81
N ALA A 562 -11.24 26.90 20.13
CA ALA A 562 -10.30 26.08 19.39
C ALA A 562 -10.87 25.89 17.96
N PRO A 563 -10.09 26.15 16.89
CA PRO A 563 -10.63 26.10 15.54
C PRO A 563 -10.96 24.65 15.17
N ALA A 564 -12.25 24.36 14.97
CA ALA A 564 -12.70 23.25 14.14
C ALA A 564 -12.21 23.53 12.71
N GLY A 565 -11.29 22.70 12.22
CA GLY A 565 -10.81 22.78 10.85
C GLY A 565 -11.93 22.36 9.91
N THR A 566 -12.47 23.31 9.15
CA THR A 566 -13.10 23.00 7.87
C THR A 566 -12.04 22.35 6.97
N PRO A 567 -12.29 21.21 6.30
CA PRO A 567 -11.37 20.66 5.32
C PRO A 567 -11.41 21.55 4.08
N THR A 568 -10.72 22.70 4.11
CA THR A 568 -10.29 23.34 2.87
C THR A 568 -9.04 22.60 2.42
N PRO A 569 -8.99 22.07 1.17
CA PRO A 569 -7.78 21.47 0.62
C PRO A 569 -6.59 22.39 0.89
N ILE A 570 -5.50 21.85 1.45
CA ILE A 570 -4.32 22.65 1.75
C ILE A 570 -3.75 23.11 0.41
N LEU A 571 -3.78 24.42 0.19
CA LEU A 571 -3.20 25.05 -1.00
C LEU A 571 -1.72 24.67 -1.09
N ILE A 572 -1.31 24.31 -2.30
CA ILE A 572 0.08 23.96 -2.55
C ILE A 572 0.93 25.22 -2.38
N VAL A 573 1.96 25.14 -1.55
CA VAL A 573 2.90 26.24 -1.33
C VAL A 573 3.93 26.27 -2.45
N GLY A 574 4.23 27.45 -2.96
CA GLY A 574 5.29 27.70 -3.94
C GLY A 574 4.82 28.53 -5.11
N THR A 575 5.75 29.25 -5.75
CA THR A 575 5.48 30.08 -6.94
C THR A 575 6.31 29.67 -8.14
N GLU A 576 7.43 28.97 -7.93
CA GLU A 576 8.29 28.45 -9.00
C GLU A 576 7.86 27.04 -9.42
N PRO A 577 7.99 26.66 -10.71
CA PRO A 577 7.48 25.40 -11.23
C PRO A 577 8.08 24.18 -10.52
N GLU A 578 9.38 24.17 -10.18
CA GLU A 578 10.01 23.04 -9.48
C GLU A 578 9.44 22.85 -8.05
N GLU A 579 9.16 23.95 -7.36
CA GLU A 579 8.59 23.93 -6.02
C GLU A 579 7.14 23.45 -6.06
N ILE A 580 6.36 23.95 -7.02
CA ILE A 580 4.98 23.50 -7.24
C ILE A 580 4.97 22.01 -7.60
N ILE A 581 5.79 21.57 -8.54
CA ILE A 581 5.89 20.15 -8.97
C ILE A 581 6.27 19.23 -7.80
N GLY A 582 7.25 19.63 -6.99
CA GLY A 582 7.70 18.87 -5.83
C GLY A 582 6.63 18.77 -4.73
N ASN A 583 6.04 19.90 -4.36
CA ASN A 583 5.05 19.97 -3.27
C ASN A 583 3.71 19.36 -3.68
N ALA A 584 3.32 19.48 -4.95
CA ALA A 584 2.15 18.85 -5.56
C ALA A 584 2.34 17.33 -5.77
N GLY A 585 3.59 16.84 -5.77
CA GLY A 585 3.90 15.43 -5.97
C GLY A 585 3.89 14.95 -7.42
N CYS A 586 3.85 15.84 -8.42
CA CYS A 586 3.72 15.45 -9.83
C CYS A 586 4.85 14.54 -10.31
N GLY A 587 6.08 14.79 -9.85
CA GLY A 587 7.27 13.99 -10.20
C GLY A 587 7.29 12.57 -9.64
N ALA A 588 6.37 12.25 -8.71
CA ALA A 588 6.23 10.89 -8.18
C ALA A 588 5.51 9.96 -9.18
N CYS A 589 4.65 10.52 -10.06
CA CYS A 589 3.92 9.78 -11.08
C CYS A 589 4.51 9.94 -12.49
N HIS A 590 4.94 11.15 -12.84
CA HIS A 590 5.39 11.50 -14.18
C HIS A 590 6.91 11.65 -14.27
N GLU A 591 7.46 11.35 -15.46
CA GLU A 591 8.77 11.85 -15.83
C GLU A 591 8.64 13.31 -16.27
N ILE A 592 9.31 14.22 -15.59
CA ILE A 592 9.27 15.65 -15.89
C ILE A 592 10.71 16.14 -16.00
N GLY A 593 11.41 15.71 -17.05
CA GLY A 593 12.84 15.93 -17.20
C GLY A 593 13.59 15.39 -15.96
N PRO A 594 14.45 16.19 -15.29
CA PRO A 594 15.14 15.76 -14.08
C PRO A 594 14.26 15.78 -12.81
N LEU A 595 13.03 16.31 -12.87
CA LEU A 595 12.13 16.49 -11.72
C LEU A 595 11.22 15.28 -11.47
N GLY A 596 11.28 14.25 -12.31
CA GLY A 596 10.45 13.06 -12.20
C GLY A 596 11.14 11.82 -12.75
N GLU A 597 10.58 10.65 -12.45
CA GLU A 597 11.15 9.37 -12.87
C GLU A 597 10.42 8.78 -14.08
N SER A 598 11.19 8.30 -15.07
CA SER A 598 10.66 7.58 -16.24
C SER A 598 9.93 6.30 -15.87
N GLY A 599 8.87 5.99 -16.63
CA GLY A 599 8.34 4.64 -16.71
C GLY A 599 7.56 4.15 -15.49
N LYS A 600 6.96 5.06 -14.69
CA LYS A 600 6.26 4.72 -13.44
C LYS A 600 4.74 4.65 -13.60
N VAL A 601 4.04 5.78 -13.56
CA VAL A 601 2.57 5.80 -13.47
C VAL A 601 1.96 6.60 -14.61
N GLY A 602 2.38 7.85 -14.74
CA GLY A 602 1.92 8.78 -15.76
C GLY A 602 2.79 8.75 -17.02
N PRO A 603 2.32 9.37 -18.11
CA PRO A 603 3.11 9.53 -19.32
C PRO A 603 4.39 10.33 -19.04
N ASN A 604 5.41 10.08 -19.86
CA ASN A 604 6.59 10.92 -19.90
C ASN A 604 6.22 12.33 -20.41
N LEU A 605 6.43 13.34 -19.56
CA LEU A 605 6.13 14.74 -19.86
C LEU A 605 7.37 15.54 -20.30
N SER A 606 8.55 14.93 -20.38
CA SER A 606 9.80 15.58 -20.80
C SER A 606 9.73 16.22 -22.19
N ASN A 607 8.81 15.78 -23.05
CA ASN A 607 8.55 16.33 -24.38
C ASN A 607 7.08 16.79 -24.58
N ILE A 608 6.36 17.09 -23.49
CA ILE A 608 4.92 17.36 -23.58
C ILE A 608 4.61 18.65 -24.35
N GLY A 609 5.50 19.65 -24.32
CA GLY A 609 5.35 20.90 -25.06
C GLY A 609 5.24 20.71 -26.58
N ASN A 610 5.83 19.63 -27.12
CA ASN A 610 5.72 19.30 -28.55
C ASN A 610 4.50 18.42 -28.88
N THR A 611 3.94 17.69 -27.91
CA THR A 611 2.95 16.63 -28.17
C THR A 611 1.55 16.92 -27.62
N ALA A 612 1.40 17.88 -26.71
CA ALA A 612 0.14 18.20 -26.05
C ALA A 612 -0.99 18.55 -27.02
N ALA A 613 -0.72 19.31 -28.09
CA ALA A 613 -1.72 19.73 -29.07
C ALA A 613 -2.30 18.56 -29.89
N ASP A 614 -1.60 17.42 -29.94
CA ASP A 614 -2.01 16.26 -30.73
C ASP A 614 -2.88 15.28 -29.93
N ARG A 615 -3.03 15.48 -28.61
CA ARG A 615 -3.74 14.56 -27.70
C ARG A 615 -5.25 14.57 -27.93
N VAL A 616 -5.84 15.76 -28.06
CA VAL A 616 -7.29 15.93 -28.25
C VAL A 616 -7.55 16.75 -29.52
N PRO A 617 -8.16 16.16 -30.57
CA PRO A 617 -8.43 16.87 -31.82
C PRO A 617 -9.24 18.16 -31.61
N GLY A 618 -8.67 19.29 -32.02
CA GLY A 618 -9.34 20.61 -31.94
C GLY A 618 -9.13 21.36 -30.63
N MET A 619 -8.36 20.82 -29.68
CA MET A 619 -7.94 21.50 -28.45
C MET A 619 -6.51 22.04 -28.59
N SER A 620 -6.21 23.19 -27.98
CA SER A 620 -4.83 23.71 -27.95
C SER A 620 -3.97 22.95 -26.93
N ALA A 621 -2.64 23.01 -27.06
CA ALA A 621 -1.74 22.43 -26.07
C ALA A 621 -1.94 23.03 -24.67
N GLU A 622 -2.15 24.35 -24.59
CA GLU A 622 -2.38 25.07 -23.34
C GLU A 622 -3.70 24.60 -22.67
N ASP A 623 -4.79 24.56 -23.43
CA ASP A 623 -6.10 24.12 -22.93
C ASP A 623 -6.05 22.65 -22.49
N TYR A 624 -5.36 21.81 -23.25
CA TYR A 624 -5.18 20.39 -22.92
C TYR A 624 -4.43 20.21 -21.60
N LEU A 625 -3.31 20.92 -21.42
CA LEU A 625 -2.52 20.83 -20.20
C LEU A 625 -3.30 21.35 -18.99
N ARG A 626 -4.02 22.46 -19.15
CA ARG A 626 -4.90 23.00 -18.10
C ARG A 626 -6.00 22.02 -17.72
N GLN A 627 -6.70 21.44 -18.71
CA GLN A 627 -7.73 20.42 -18.45
C GLN A 627 -7.13 19.19 -17.78
N SER A 628 -5.94 18.74 -18.21
CA SER A 628 -5.29 17.58 -17.60
C SER A 628 -4.92 17.81 -16.12
N ILE A 629 -4.67 19.05 -15.70
CA ILE A 629 -4.36 19.40 -14.30
C ILE A 629 -5.64 19.55 -13.46
N LEU A 630 -6.69 20.18 -14.00
CA LEU A 630 -7.91 20.53 -13.25
C LEU A 630 -9.03 19.49 -13.37
N GLU A 631 -8.98 18.66 -14.41
CA GLU A 631 -9.99 17.65 -14.74
C GLU A 631 -9.27 16.40 -15.31
N PRO A 632 -8.37 15.76 -14.54
CA PRO A 632 -7.44 14.73 -15.06
C PRO A 632 -8.12 13.53 -15.72
N ASN A 633 -9.35 13.22 -15.33
CA ASN A 633 -10.12 12.11 -15.90
C ASN A 633 -10.92 12.49 -17.17
N ALA A 634 -10.91 13.76 -17.60
CA ALA A 634 -11.60 14.20 -18.82
C ALA A 634 -10.98 13.63 -20.10
N HIS A 635 -9.66 13.35 -20.08
CA HIS A 635 -8.97 12.66 -21.16
C HIS A 635 -7.82 11.81 -20.62
N VAL A 636 -8.03 10.49 -20.62
CA VAL A 636 -7.02 9.51 -20.22
C VAL A 636 -6.21 9.09 -21.45
N VAL A 637 -4.90 9.37 -21.44
CA VAL A 637 -4.03 9.02 -22.58
C VAL A 637 -3.72 7.52 -22.61
N PRO A 638 -3.60 6.91 -23.82
CA PRO A 638 -3.31 5.49 -23.95
C PRO A 638 -1.84 5.14 -23.66
N ASP A 639 -0.93 6.12 -23.78
CA ASP A 639 0.51 5.90 -23.75
C ASP A 639 1.10 6.17 -22.36
N CYS A 640 0.85 5.25 -21.44
CA CYS A 640 1.53 5.14 -20.15
C CYS A 640 2.50 3.95 -20.14
N PRO A 641 3.45 3.89 -19.19
CA PRO A 641 4.48 2.85 -19.14
C PRO A 641 3.96 1.40 -19.14
N ASN A 642 2.72 1.19 -18.69
CA ASN A 642 2.09 -0.12 -18.53
C ASN A 642 0.74 -0.24 -19.26
N ASN A 643 0.59 0.40 -20.44
CA ASN A 643 -0.67 0.58 -21.20
C ASN A 643 -1.63 1.61 -20.54
N PRO A 644 -2.87 1.89 -21.03
CA PRO A 644 -3.56 3.17 -20.78
C PRO A 644 -3.45 3.65 -19.35
N CYS A 645 -3.23 4.97 -19.18
CA CYS A 645 -3.03 5.52 -17.85
C CYS A 645 -4.22 5.17 -16.94
N PRO A 646 -3.99 4.78 -15.67
CA PRO A 646 -5.10 4.36 -14.82
C PRO A 646 -6.04 5.54 -14.53
N SER A 647 -7.33 5.36 -14.79
CA SER A 647 -8.35 6.35 -14.45
C SER A 647 -8.39 6.54 -12.92
N GLY A 648 -8.52 7.79 -12.46
CA GLY A 648 -8.53 8.13 -11.04
C GLY A 648 -7.16 8.13 -10.35
N ALA A 649 -6.07 7.80 -11.04
CA ALA A 649 -4.73 7.79 -10.43
C ALA A 649 -4.13 9.20 -10.27
N MET A 650 -4.47 10.15 -11.15
CA MET A 650 -4.02 11.53 -11.03
C MET A 650 -4.98 12.33 -10.11
N PRO A 651 -4.49 12.99 -9.05
CA PRO A 651 -5.31 13.85 -8.21
C PRO A 651 -5.89 15.04 -8.96
N ASP A 652 -7.07 15.52 -8.54
CA ASP A 652 -7.62 16.79 -8.99
C ASP A 652 -6.93 17.97 -8.26
N TYR A 653 -6.43 18.94 -9.03
CA TYR A 653 -5.76 20.13 -8.52
C TYR A 653 -6.61 21.42 -8.62
N SER A 654 -7.87 21.34 -9.08
CA SER A 654 -8.77 22.46 -9.31
C SER A 654 -9.00 23.35 -8.09
N THR A 655 -8.93 22.78 -6.89
CA THR A 655 -9.13 23.46 -5.61
C THR A 655 -7.83 23.72 -4.85
N ARG A 656 -6.68 23.31 -5.40
CA ARG A 656 -5.39 23.24 -4.69
C ARG A 656 -4.30 24.13 -5.28
N LEU A 657 -4.37 24.35 -6.58
CA LEU A 657 -3.53 25.30 -7.28
C LEU A 657 -4.33 26.58 -7.50
N SER A 658 -3.73 27.71 -7.15
CA SER A 658 -4.23 29.00 -7.60
C SER A 658 -4.16 29.10 -9.12
N ALA A 659 -4.99 29.96 -9.71
CA ALA A 659 -4.95 30.20 -11.16
C ALA A 659 -3.53 30.56 -11.65
N GLU A 660 -2.79 31.35 -10.88
CA GLU A 660 -1.41 31.72 -11.20
C GLU A 660 -0.46 30.51 -11.19
N GLN A 661 -0.61 29.59 -10.24
CA GLN A 661 0.19 28.37 -10.21
C GLN A 661 -0.14 27.42 -11.36
N VAL A 662 -1.42 27.32 -11.74
CA VAL A 662 -1.83 26.55 -12.93
C VAL A 662 -1.19 27.15 -14.18
N ASP A 663 -1.23 28.47 -14.34
CA ASP A 663 -0.61 29.17 -15.46
C ASP A 663 0.90 28.91 -15.49
N THR A 664 1.59 29.02 -14.34
CA THR A 664 3.02 28.71 -14.21
C THR A 664 3.36 27.28 -14.61
N LEU A 665 2.56 26.29 -14.18
CA LEU A 665 2.77 24.89 -14.56
C LEU A 665 2.53 24.65 -16.05
N VAL A 666 1.47 25.24 -16.61
CA VAL A 666 1.17 25.11 -18.03
C VAL A 666 2.29 25.72 -18.87
N ASP A 667 2.78 26.91 -18.52
CA ASP A 667 3.92 27.56 -19.19
C ASP A 667 5.20 26.70 -19.09
N PHE A 668 5.47 26.14 -17.91
CA PHE A 668 6.60 25.24 -17.71
C PHE A 668 6.48 23.98 -18.58
N LEU A 669 5.32 23.31 -18.58
CA LEU A 669 5.08 22.10 -19.37
C LEU A 669 5.13 22.38 -20.88
N LEU A 670 4.64 23.54 -21.33
CA LEU A 670 4.78 23.99 -22.72
C LEU A 670 6.26 24.20 -23.11
N SER A 671 7.10 24.61 -22.16
CA SER A 671 8.55 24.75 -22.39
C SER A 671 9.30 23.42 -22.46
N MET A 672 8.68 22.30 -22.07
CA MET A 672 9.27 20.97 -22.11
C MET A 672 9.26 20.39 -23.53
N THR A 673 10.27 20.79 -24.31
CA THR A 673 10.46 20.35 -25.69
C THR A 673 11.81 19.64 -25.82
N LEU A 674 11.81 18.43 -26.37
CA LEU A 674 13.00 17.73 -26.83
C LEU A 674 13.16 17.90 -28.35
N SER A 675 14.40 18.04 -28.82
CA SER A 675 14.72 18.01 -30.25
C SER A 675 14.71 16.58 -30.81
N ASP A 676 14.62 16.43 -32.13
CA ASP A 676 14.69 15.13 -32.81
C ASP A 676 15.96 14.33 -32.45
N GLU A 677 17.07 15.01 -32.18
CA GLU A 677 18.35 14.39 -31.78
C GLU A 677 18.31 13.90 -30.32
N GLU A 678 17.64 14.63 -29.43
CA GLU A 678 17.44 14.23 -28.03
C GLU A 678 16.43 13.08 -27.92
N LEU A 679 15.35 13.09 -28.70
CA LEU A 679 14.38 12.00 -28.80
C LEU A 679 15.05 10.70 -29.30
N ALA A 680 15.92 10.80 -30.30
CA ALA A 680 16.70 9.66 -30.79
C ALA A 680 17.70 9.14 -29.75
N ALA A 681 18.30 10.02 -28.93
CA ALA A 681 19.19 9.63 -27.85
C ALA A 681 18.45 8.93 -26.70
N THR A 682 17.23 9.36 -26.36
CA THR A 682 16.40 8.70 -25.33
C THR A 682 15.93 7.31 -25.76
N ALA A 683 15.64 7.10 -27.04
CA ALA A 683 15.25 5.79 -27.58
C ALA A 683 16.41 4.76 -27.61
N ALA A 684 17.66 5.23 -27.63
CA ALA A 684 18.85 4.37 -27.68
C ALA A 684 19.30 3.83 -26.30
N VAL A 685 18.71 4.32 -25.20
CA VAL A 685 19.06 3.93 -23.82
C VAL A 685 18.10 2.87 -23.26
N THR A 686 16.98 2.59 -23.95
CA THR A 686 16.07 1.48 -23.64
C THR A 686 16.50 0.24 -24.44
N PRO A 687 16.90 -0.90 -23.82
CA PRO A 687 17.12 -2.10 -24.60
C PRO A 687 15.75 -2.70 -24.96
N LEU A 688 15.30 -2.43 -26.18
CA LEU A 688 14.21 -3.14 -26.82
C LEU A 688 14.59 -4.62 -26.97
N ALA A 689 13.78 -5.45 -26.32
CA ALA A 689 13.47 -6.77 -26.81
C ALA A 689 12.97 -6.65 -28.25
N GLU A 690 13.77 -7.03 -29.23
CA GLU A 690 13.24 -7.52 -30.50
C GLU A 690 14.21 -8.51 -31.16
N THR A 691 13.65 -9.67 -31.45
CA THR A 691 14.28 -10.88 -31.98
C THR A 691 14.91 -10.69 -33.36
N ALA A 692 16.13 -11.19 -33.55
CA ALA A 692 16.63 -11.58 -34.87
C ALA A 692 17.32 -12.96 -34.81
N VAL A 693 16.78 -13.88 -35.59
CA VAL A 693 17.18 -15.29 -35.73
C VAL A 693 18.46 -15.39 -36.58
N ALA A 694 19.48 -16.10 -36.09
CA ALA A 694 20.51 -16.73 -36.93
C ALA A 694 21.20 -17.90 -36.20
N GLU A 695 21.39 -18.99 -36.97
CA GLU A 695 21.84 -20.33 -36.61
C GLU A 695 23.23 -20.50 -35.97
N ASP A 696 23.27 -21.41 -35.00
CA ASP A 696 24.17 -22.57 -34.83
C ASP A 696 25.71 -22.36 -34.81
N VAL A 697 26.35 -22.46 -33.64
CA VAL A 697 27.61 -23.21 -33.41
C VAL A 697 27.71 -23.68 -31.94
N ALA A 698 28.11 -24.96 -31.81
CA ALA A 698 28.29 -25.80 -30.63
C ALA A 698 29.13 -25.27 -29.43
N VAL A 699 28.64 -25.63 -28.23
CA VAL A 699 29.28 -26.22 -27.04
C VAL A 699 30.81 -26.08 -26.89
N ASP A 700 31.24 -25.40 -25.81
CA ASP A 700 32.31 -25.92 -24.92
C ASP A 700 32.14 -25.45 -23.47
N ASP A 701 32.48 -26.36 -22.57
CA ASP A 701 32.39 -26.36 -21.11
C ASP A 701 33.69 -25.77 -20.52
N SER A 702 33.61 -24.86 -19.54
CA SER A 702 34.50 -24.80 -18.35
C SER A 702 34.52 -23.44 -17.64
N GLY A 703 34.30 -23.50 -16.32
CA GLY A 703 35.30 -23.06 -15.34
C GLY A 703 35.46 -21.56 -15.07
N GLY A 704 35.02 -21.13 -13.90
CA GLY A 704 35.33 -19.82 -13.33
C GLY A 704 36.83 -19.51 -13.22
N GLY A 705 37.15 -18.23 -13.36
CA GLY A 705 38.51 -17.73 -13.17
C GLY A 705 38.57 -16.22 -13.37
N ALA A 706 38.69 -15.47 -12.28
CA ALA A 706 39.00 -14.05 -12.30
C ALA A 706 40.30 -13.80 -13.08
N SER A 707 40.25 -12.91 -14.07
CA SER A 707 41.41 -12.56 -14.91
C SER A 707 42.44 -11.71 -14.14
N PRO A 708 43.75 -12.06 -14.15
CA PRO A 708 44.80 -11.25 -13.56
C PRO A 708 45.37 -10.28 -14.61
N ALA A 709 44.63 -9.22 -14.96
CA ALA A 709 45.06 -8.29 -16.01
C ALA A 709 45.62 -6.94 -15.51
N LEU A 710 45.69 -6.70 -14.19
CA LEU A 710 46.10 -5.38 -13.65
C LEU A 710 47.30 -5.39 -12.68
N LEU A 711 47.92 -6.55 -12.38
CA LEU A 711 49.01 -6.63 -11.40
C LEU A 711 50.42 -6.41 -11.97
N ILE A 712 50.59 -6.46 -13.30
CA ILE A 712 51.90 -6.35 -13.95
C ILE A 712 52.50 -4.91 -13.92
N PRO A 713 51.73 -3.81 -14.10
CA PRO A 713 52.32 -2.47 -14.11
C PRO A 713 52.78 -1.99 -12.72
N VAL A 714 52.07 -2.39 -11.66
CA VAL A 714 52.33 -1.96 -10.28
C VAL A 714 53.58 -2.63 -9.70
N ALA A 715 53.74 -3.94 -9.94
CA ALA A 715 54.93 -4.68 -9.52
C ALA A 715 56.21 -4.14 -10.19
N PHE A 716 56.11 -3.71 -11.46
CA PHE A 716 57.24 -3.13 -12.19
C PHE A 716 57.65 -1.76 -11.63
N ALA A 717 56.68 -0.91 -11.29
CA ALA A 717 56.95 0.41 -10.68
C ALA A 717 57.63 0.29 -9.29
N VAL A 718 57.20 -0.66 -8.46
CA VAL A 718 57.79 -0.90 -7.14
C VAL A 718 59.23 -1.43 -7.24
N LEU A 719 59.50 -2.34 -8.18
CA LEU A 719 60.85 -2.87 -8.43
C LEU A 719 61.82 -1.79 -8.93
N VAL A 720 61.37 -0.89 -9.80
CA VAL A 720 62.19 0.24 -10.29
C VAL A 720 62.55 1.21 -9.15
N VAL A 721 61.59 1.53 -8.27
CA VAL A 721 61.84 2.40 -7.12
C VAL A 721 62.81 1.73 -6.12
N ALA A 722 62.62 0.43 -5.83
CA ALA A 722 63.53 -0.33 -4.97
C ALA A 722 64.95 -0.41 -5.55
N ALA A 723 65.09 -0.61 -6.87
CA ALA A 723 66.38 -0.62 -7.56
C ALA A 723 67.09 0.74 -7.49
N VAL A 724 66.37 1.85 -7.69
CA VAL A 724 66.92 3.21 -7.58
C VAL A 724 67.35 3.54 -6.16
N ILE A 725 66.57 3.13 -5.14
CA ILE A 725 66.95 3.29 -3.73
C ILE A 725 68.19 2.46 -3.41
N GLY A 726 68.26 1.19 -3.87
CA GLY A 726 69.43 0.33 -3.72
C GLY A 726 70.70 0.93 -4.33
N LEU A 727 70.59 1.50 -5.53
CA LEU A 727 71.71 2.14 -6.24
C LEU A 727 72.21 3.42 -5.54
N LEU A 728 71.30 4.19 -4.93
CA LEU A 728 71.61 5.39 -4.15
C LEU A 728 72.27 5.05 -2.80
N VAL A 729 71.84 3.98 -2.15
CA VAL A 729 72.46 3.47 -0.91
C VAL A 729 73.84 2.88 -1.20
N TRP A 730 74.00 2.15 -2.31
CA TRP A 730 75.29 1.61 -2.75
C TRP A 730 76.30 2.72 -3.08
N ARG A 731 75.91 3.75 -3.84
CA ARG A 731 76.78 4.91 -4.12
C ARG A 731 77.19 5.69 -2.87
N ARG A 732 76.37 5.72 -1.81
CA ARG A 732 76.75 6.34 -0.52
C ARG A 732 77.76 5.51 0.27
N LYS A 733 77.78 4.18 0.11
CA LYS A 733 78.78 3.31 0.74
C LYS A 733 80.14 3.37 0.04
N VAL A 734 80.17 3.44 -1.30
CA VAL A 734 81.44 3.43 -2.08
C VAL A 734 82.25 4.73 -1.94
N VAL A 735 81.65 5.85 -1.55
CA VAL A 735 82.38 7.13 -1.37
C VAL A 735 83.02 7.27 0.02
N LYS A 736 82.79 6.33 0.95
CA LYS A 736 83.29 6.40 2.33
C LYS A 736 84.48 5.49 2.65
N GLU A 737 85.03 4.79 1.66
CA GLU A 737 86.24 3.98 1.81
C GLU A 737 87.26 4.33 0.71
N ASP A 738 87.97 5.43 0.90
CA ASP A 738 89.37 5.55 0.46
C ASP A 738 90.17 6.33 1.53
N PRO A 739 91.09 5.69 2.25
CA PRO A 739 91.92 6.31 3.27
C PRO A 739 93.26 6.76 2.66
N ASN A 740 93.29 7.95 2.04
CA ASN A 740 94.47 8.81 1.90
C ASN A 740 94.18 10.05 1.03
N GLN A 741 93.54 11.06 1.63
CA GLN A 741 93.85 12.50 1.46
C GLN A 741 92.99 13.35 2.39
#